data_AF-A0AAV1PY85-F1
#
_entry.id   AF-A0AAV1PY85-F1
#
_cell.length_a   1.000
_cell.length_b   1.000
_cell.length_c   1.000
_cell.angle_alpha   90.00
_cell.angle_beta   90.00
_cell.angle_gamma   90.00
#
_symmetry.space_group_name_H-M   'P 1'
#
loop_
_entity.id
_entity.type
_entity.pdbx_description
1 polymer ?
#
loop_
_entity_poly.entity_id
_entity_poly.type
_entity_poly.pdbx_seq_one_letter_code
_entity_poly.pdbx_strand_id
1 'polypeptide(L)'
;MWKTGILLLLLRVLQASGELEQETESRRLPPPGKLDFGYVPAGVYETLAHYEPGPIGILFHMVHTYLYIVQPNAFPQDLLVKLAKDRFGAIQTEYQKPENIVLTLQAIYYEIGFLICAAVGLLFAILMPIIGLFFCLCRCCDNCGGEMHQRQRKNADCRRGLLGTLLFSTSLVITIGVLCAYAANQNLSSQVKNIRRLVNSNMRDLQTFANDTPMQIDYLISQYATAKNKVIYDLDNIGPLLGGRIHDQLDKEVHPALDKVLNMAGAMRETKEALENVSVSLEVLQEGTGKLNFNLSLVRVSINRTLNDPGCHDEDSDATTAQLCRNIRQSLSQLQISANFTRLPKVTTQLEKMNNVLRTDLSTIVQRGYSSLNNTPNMVTEQTRSVVENVQSLVDDIGSNISSFTKAFPVQSCLSNFTIFISHAHAKIEDYYPEIDQMDFYRWVGCIALCCMVVLVLAFNYLGLLCGTLGYDKHASPTTRGCISNTGGTMLMAGVGFSFIFSWVLMGVVTVIFLTGGNLEKLFCEPFHTKELFKVVDTPYLVNSEWKNFIPGYMYNDSDLELTSESLYSTCKENKGIYSAMRLDRVFNISSFLNTTVFTKDMVSQLDSVKIDLRAIILLEAEGKQNLQDFSEAGLSEINYADYLEEVNKGVTVVDLLSFARELEAQTDLMPRGPLQSALKGYVGTLRQIHSQQIIPMEQAMSALNQSMRFLERTASDLPNKVLAVLEAIEIAQFLISQNATHLIKQETEKYTATLVGYFHQYVEWVRTSLAMEVAPCKPFSNMVDTAEIIACSFLIDSMNTFWMGLGCSTLFLLPSVILAVKLAKYYRRMDTEDVYDDIETIPMKTMEIGNNGYHSEHSQGIPNPMMMSIPTYDTMNRFPRASAPPRHIDW
;
A
#
# COMPACT_ATOMS: atom_id res chain seq x y z
N MET A 1 11.95 -37.10 31.13
CA MET A 1 11.68 -36.26 29.93
C MET A 1 11.07 -34.88 30.25
N TRP A 2 10.86 -34.51 31.52
CA TRP A 2 10.24 -33.22 31.91
C TRP A 2 11.22 -32.02 31.98
N LYS A 3 12.53 -32.27 32.10
CA LYS A 3 13.53 -31.19 32.26
C LYS A 3 13.98 -30.52 30.96
N THR A 4 13.78 -31.16 29.81
CA THR A 4 14.22 -30.65 28.49
C THR A 4 13.20 -29.68 27.85
N GLY A 5 11.92 -29.74 28.23
CA GLY A 5 10.89 -28.85 27.68
C GLY A 5 10.94 -27.41 28.22
N ILE A 6 11.39 -27.22 29.47
CA ILE A 6 11.42 -25.89 30.13
C ILE A 6 12.58 -25.02 29.60
N LEU A 7 13.68 -25.64 29.17
CA LEU A 7 14.83 -24.93 28.59
C LEU A 7 14.55 -24.43 27.16
N LEU A 8 13.70 -25.14 26.40
CA LEU A 8 13.26 -24.76 25.05
C LEU A 8 12.22 -23.63 25.05
N LEU A 9 11.41 -23.52 26.11
CA LEU A 9 10.46 -22.43 26.32
C LEU A 9 11.17 -21.09 26.64
N LEU A 10 12.28 -21.12 27.38
CA LEU A 10 13.05 -19.92 27.71
C LEU A 10 13.87 -19.38 26.53
N LEU A 11 14.27 -20.24 25.57
CA LEU A 11 14.99 -19.79 24.37
C LEU A 11 14.06 -19.21 23.28
N ARG A 12 12.78 -19.60 23.22
CA ARG A 12 11.82 -19.05 22.23
C ARG A 12 11.25 -17.69 22.61
N VAL A 13 11.19 -17.36 23.90
CA VAL A 13 10.66 -16.05 24.38
C VAL A 13 11.63 -14.90 24.10
N LEU A 14 12.92 -15.18 23.81
CA LEU A 14 13.94 -14.18 23.50
C LEU A 14 14.10 -13.85 22.00
N GLN A 15 13.29 -14.44 21.11
CA GLN A 15 13.38 -14.24 19.65
C GLN A 15 12.17 -13.50 19.03
N ALA A 16 11.19 -13.10 19.82
CA ALA A 16 10.03 -12.33 19.37
C ALA A 16 10.15 -10.86 19.80
N SER A 17 11.05 -10.13 19.16
CA SER A 17 11.11 -8.67 19.21
C SER A 17 11.58 -8.20 17.84
N GLY A 18 10.68 -8.36 16.86
CA GLY A 18 10.86 -7.92 15.48
C GLY A 18 10.19 -6.56 15.28
N GLU A 19 10.94 -5.67 14.65
CA GLU A 19 10.71 -4.25 14.42
C GLU A 19 9.34 -3.90 13.82
N LEU A 20 8.69 -2.86 14.36
CA LEU A 20 7.59 -2.16 13.72
C LEU A 20 8.23 -1.06 12.85
N GLU A 21 8.48 -1.37 11.58
CA GLU A 21 9.01 -0.42 10.61
C GLU A 21 7.87 0.46 10.07
N GLN A 22 8.11 1.76 10.13
CA GLN A 22 7.18 2.85 9.87
C GLN A 22 7.27 3.24 8.38
N GLU A 23 6.35 2.77 7.53
CA GLU A 23 6.26 3.25 6.15
C GLU A 23 5.44 4.55 6.09
N THR A 24 6.15 5.68 6.06
CA THR A 24 5.58 6.99 5.71
C THR A 24 5.68 7.16 4.19
N GLU A 25 4.60 6.90 3.48
CA GLU A 25 4.56 7.06 2.02
C GLU A 25 4.61 8.55 1.64
N SER A 26 5.72 8.94 1.01
CA SER A 26 5.96 10.29 0.51
C SER A 26 5.02 10.60 -0.66
N ARG A 27 4.19 11.66 -0.50
CA ARG A 27 3.37 12.28 -1.57
C ARG A 27 4.22 12.60 -2.80
N ARG A 28 4.25 11.69 -3.77
CA ARG A 28 4.67 11.99 -5.14
C ARG A 28 3.50 12.64 -5.87
N LEU A 29 3.72 13.81 -6.45
CA LEU A 29 2.76 14.40 -7.38
C LEU A 29 2.45 13.40 -8.51
N PRO A 30 1.17 13.25 -8.90
CA PRO A 30 0.82 12.36 -10.00
C PRO A 30 1.48 12.79 -11.32
N PRO A 31 1.75 11.85 -12.24
CA PRO A 31 2.20 12.17 -13.59
C PRO A 31 1.15 13.04 -14.34
N PRO A 32 1.58 13.82 -15.36
CA PRO A 32 0.68 14.70 -16.10
C PRO A 32 -0.51 13.91 -16.68
N GLY A 33 -1.73 14.33 -16.31
CA GLY A 33 -2.99 13.71 -16.77
C GLY A 33 -3.72 12.84 -15.74
N LYS A 34 -3.13 12.56 -14.56
CA LYS A 34 -3.83 11.84 -13.48
C LYS A 34 -4.55 12.82 -12.55
N LEU A 35 -5.87 12.65 -12.39
CA LEU A 35 -6.69 13.46 -11.49
C LEU A 35 -6.44 13.07 -10.02
N ASP A 36 -6.43 14.07 -9.14
CA ASP A 36 -6.39 13.87 -7.69
C ASP A 36 -7.79 14.13 -7.12
N PHE A 37 -8.43 13.06 -6.63
CA PHE A 37 -9.77 13.10 -6.04
C PHE A 37 -9.73 13.20 -4.49
N GLY A 38 -8.54 13.29 -3.90
CA GLY A 38 -8.35 13.28 -2.45
C GLY A 38 -8.60 11.93 -1.79
N TYR A 39 -8.64 11.94 -0.45
CA TYR A 39 -8.88 10.75 0.37
C TYR A 39 -10.32 10.75 0.88
N VAL A 40 -10.97 9.58 0.86
CA VAL A 40 -12.31 9.43 1.46
C VAL A 40 -12.21 9.71 2.96
N PRO A 41 -13.09 10.56 3.53
CA PRO A 41 -13.12 10.80 4.97
C PRO A 41 -13.34 9.50 5.76
N ALA A 42 -12.33 9.06 6.51
CA ALA A 42 -12.42 7.81 7.27
C ALA A 42 -12.96 8.05 8.68
N GLY A 43 -13.96 7.24 9.07
CA GLY A 43 -14.35 7.11 10.47
C GLY A 43 -13.30 6.34 11.26
N VAL A 44 -13.04 6.75 12.49
CA VAL A 44 -12.13 6.03 13.39
C VAL A 44 -12.96 5.12 14.30
N TYR A 45 -12.75 3.81 14.19
CA TYR A 45 -13.38 2.83 15.07
C TYR A 45 -12.56 2.66 16.35
N GLU A 46 -13.25 2.63 17.49
CA GLU A 46 -12.65 2.54 18.83
C GLU A 46 -12.36 1.10 19.25
N THR A 47 -13.13 0.12 18.76
CA THR A 47 -13.05 -1.26 19.25
C THR A 47 -11.80 -1.97 18.74
N LEU A 48 -10.99 -2.43 19.70
CA LEU A 48 -9.92 -3.39 19.49
C LEU A 48 -10.40 -4.76 20.00
N ALA A 49 -10.91 -5.60 19.10
CA ALA A 49 -11.37 -6.95 19.43
C ALA A 49 -10.17 -7.91 19.56
N HIS A 50 -9.35 -7.68 20.58
CA HIS A 50 -8.18 -8.50 20.92
C HIS A 50 -8.13 -8.73 22.42
N TYR A 51 -7.82 -9.95 22.83
CA TYR A 51 -7.68 -10.31 24.25
C TYR A 51 -6.39 -11.07 24.49
N GLU A 52 -5.60 -10.57 25.44
CA GLU A 52 -4.44 -11.26 25.97
C GLU A 52 -4.70 -11.70 27.41
N PRO A 53 -4.70 -13.01 27.70
CA PRO A 53 -5.02 -13.52 29.03
C PRO A 53 -3.93 -13.25 30.08
N GLY A 54 -2.78 -12.67 29.70
CA GLY A 54 -1.68 -12.40 30.64
C GLY A 54 -1.19 -13.68 31.34
N PRO A 55 -0.84 -13.64 32.64
CA PRO A 55 -0.30 -14.81 33.35
C PRO A 55 -1.26 -16.00 33.48
N ILE A 56 -2.59 -15.77 33.51
CA ILE A 56 -3.56 -16.86 33.61
C ILE A 56 -3.62 -17.70 32.34
N GLY A 57 -3.14 -17.18 31.21
CA GLY A 57 -3.03 -17.89 29.94
C GLY A 57 -2.19 -19.18 30.01
N ILE A 58 -1.24 -19.28 30.95
CA ILE A 58 -0.49 -20.53 31.19
C ILE A 58 -1.44 -21.66 31.63
N LEU A 59 -2.43 -21.34 32.46
CA LEU A 59 -3.42 -22.30 32.92
C LEU A 59 -4.39 -22.67 31.79
N PHE A 60 -4.80 -21.71 30.97
CA PHE A 60 -5.68 -21.95 29.81
C PHE A 60 -5.02 -22.95 28.86
N HIS A 61 -3.75 -22.71 28.52
CA HIS A 61 -2.98 -23.60 27.65
C HIS A 61 -2.80 -25.01 28.24
N MET A 62 -2.63 -25.13 29.56
CA MET A 62 -2.57 -26.44 30.24
C MET A 62 -3.89 -27.21 30.08
N VAL A 63 -5.03 -26.51 30.22
CA VAL A 63 -6.35 -27.12 30.09
C VAL A 63 -6.65 -27.49 28.64
N HIS A 64 -6.33 -26.63 27.67
CA HIS A 64 -6.44 -26.95 26.25
C HIS A 64 -5.63 -28.20 25.92
N THR A 65 -4.38 -28.29 26.39
CA THR A 65 -3.52 -29.47 26.18
C THR A 65 -4.17 -30.74 26.72
N TYR A 66 -4.78 -30.68 27.91
CA TYR A 66 -5.53 -31.81 28.46
C TYR A 66 -6.74 -32.17 27.59
N LEU A 67 -7.52 -31.18 27.16
CA LEU A 67 -8.68 -31.41 26.30
C LEU A 67 -8.29 -31.99 24.93
N TYR A 68 -7.12 -31.66 24.38
CA TYR A 68 -6.58 -32.33 23.19
C TYR A 68 -6.19 -33.80 23.44
N ILE A 69 -5.80 -34.16 24.67
CA ILE A 69 -5.55 -35.56 25.03
C ILE A 69 -6.88 -36.32 25.16
N VAL A 70 -7.89 -35.69 25.76
CA VAL A 70 -9.23 -36.27 25.92
C VAL A 70 -9.92 -36.42 24.56
N GLN A 71 -9.84 -35.40 23.72
CA GLN A 71 -10.43 -35.37 22.39
C GLN A 71 -9.39 -34.91 21.36
N PRO A 72 -8.67 -35.84 20.72
CA PRO A 72 -7.69 -35.53 19.68
C PRO A 72 -8.31 -35.45 18.28
N ASN A 73 -9.56 -35.87 18.11
CA ASN A 73 -10.21 -35.90 16.80
C ASN A 73 -10.52 -34.47 16.31
N ALA A 74 -10.37 -34.25 15.00
CA ALA A 74 -10.72 -32.97 14.36
C ALA A 74 -12.24 -32.74 14.37
N PHE A 75 -12.65 -31.47 14.22
CA PHE A 75 -14.04 -31.06 14.23
C PHE A 75 -14.91 -31.87 13.24
N PRO A 76 -16.02 -32.47 13.68
CA PRO A 76 -16.79 -33.39 12.86
C PRO A 76 -17.84 -32.61 12.03
N GLN A 77 -17.37 -31.82 11.05
CA GLN A 77 -18.23 -30.96 10.21
C GLN A 77 -19.39 -31.74 9.56
N ASP A 78 -19.10 -32.88 8.92
CA ASP A 78 -20.11 -33.70 8.23
C ASP A 78 -21.16 -34.27 9.17
N LEU A 79 -20.77 -34.61 10.40
CA LEU A 79 -21.67 -35.14 11.43
C LEU A 79 -22.69 -34.06 11.83
N LEU A 80 -22.22 -32.85 12.10
CA LEU A 80 -23.06 -31.71 12.50
C LEU A 80 -23.99 -31.27 11.37
N VAL A 81 -23.50 -31.22 10.13
CA VAL A 81 -24.32 -30.90 8.96
C VAL A 81 -25.45 -31.91 8.78
N LYS A 82 -25.17 -33.22 8.91
CA LYS A 82 -26.20 -34.27 8.82
C LYS A 82 -27.23 -34.15 9.95
N LEU A 83 -26.77 -33.96 11.19
CA LEU A 83 -27.65 -33.76 12.35
C LEU A 83 -28.55 -32.53 12.22
N ALA A 84 -28.01 -31.44 11.68
CA ALA A 84 -28.76 -30.20 11.47
C ALA A 84 -29.79 -30.32 10.32
N LYS A 85 -29.47 -31.03 9.23
CA LYS A 85 -30.42 -31.31 8.13
C LYS A 85 -31.60 -32.16 8.56
N ASP A 86 -31.38 -33.13 9.44
CA ASP A 86 -32.45 -33.99 9.99
C ASP A 86 -33.28 -33.31 11.11
N ARG A 87 -33.14 -31.98 11.25
CA ARG A 87 -33.86 -31.09 12.19
C ARG A 87 -33.93 -31.61 13.63
N PHE A 88 -32.86 -32.17 14.21
CA PHE A 88 -32.79 -32.58 15.64
C PHE A 88 -33.94 -33.48 16.20
N GLY A 89 -34.95 -33.83 15.40
CA GLY A 89 -36.25 -34.33 15.84
C GLY A 89 -36.67 -35.63 15.18
N ALA A 90 -36.03 -36.03 14.08
CA ALA A 90 -36.27 -37.33 13.42
C ALA A 90 -35.37 -38.47 13.92
N ILE A 91 -34.41 -38.19 14.82
CA ILE A 91 -33.49 -39.22 15.37
C ILE A 91 -34.21 -40.11 16.38
N GLN A 92 -35.33 -39.64 16.96
CA GLN A 92 -36.02 -40.37 18.01
C GLN A 92 -36.99 -41.45 17.49
N THR A 93 -37.38 -41.44 16.21
CA THR A 93 -38.45 -42.31 15.69
C THR A 93 -38.00 -43.43 14.75
N GLU A 94 -36.78 -43.44 14.21
CA GLU A 94 -36.27 -44.55 13.37
C GLU A 94 -34.81 -44.93 13.67
N TYR A 95 -34.57 -45.63 14.78
CA TYR A 95 -33.27 -46.24 15.12
C TYR A 95 -32.85 -47.40 14.17
N GLN A 96 -33.70 -47.80 13.23
CA GLN A 96 -33.50 -48.99 12.37
C GLN A 96 -32.84 -48.72 11.01
N LYS A 97 -32.61 -47.46 10.61
CA LYS A 97 -31.89 -47.15 9.38
C LYS A 97 -30.37 -47.31 9.60
N PRO A 98 -29.63 -48.00 8.71
CA PRO A 98 -28.19 -48.25 8.86
C PRO A 98 -27.39 -46.94 8.95
N GLU A 99 -27.88 -45.85 8.35
CA GLU A 99 -27.26 -44.53 8.37
C GLU A 99 -27.24 -43.91 9.77
N ASN A 100 -28.29 -44.11 10.58
CA ASN A 100 -28.37 -43.59 11.95
C ASN A 100 -27.44 -44.34 12.92
N ILE A 101 -27.19 -45.63 12.65
CA ILE A 101 -26.24 -46.44 13.42
C ILE A 101 -24.80 -45.98 13.17
N VAL A 102 -24.44 -45.67 11.91
CA VAL A 102 -23.11 -45.14 11.57
C VAL A 102 -22.90 -43.75 12.19
N LEU A 103 -23.93 -42.90 12.16
CA LEU A 103 -23.88 -41.55 12.73
C LEU A 103 -23.67 -41.57 14.25
N THR A 104 -24.40 -42.43 14.96
CA THR A 104 -24.25 -42.60 16.41
C THR A 104 -22.89 -43.21 16.77
N LEU A 105 -22.39 -44.16 15.98
CA LEU A 105 -21.05 -44.71 16.18
C LEU A 105 -19.95 -43.65 16.00
N GLN A 106 -20.10 -42.76 15.00
CA GLN A 106 -19.19 -41.65 14.75
C GLN A 106 -19.21 -40.62 15.88
N ALA A 107 -20.39 -40.28 16.40
CA ALA A 107 -20.53 -39.40 17.57
C ALA A 107 -19.91 -40.02 18.84
N ILE A 108 -20.12 -41.32 19.08
CA ILE A 108 -19.53 -42.05 20.21
C ILE A 108 -18.00 -42.12 20.08
N TYR A 109 -17.49 -42.37 18.87
CA TYR A 109 -16.04 -42.41 18.62
C TYR A 109 -15.39 -41.04 18.85
N TYR A 110 -16.09 -39.96 18.45
CA TYR A 110 -15.68 -38.61 18.77
C TYR A 110 -15.65 -38.44 20.30
N GLU A 111 -16.75 -38.60 21.01
CA GLU A 111 -16.84 -38.33 22.46
C GLU A 111 -16.18 -39.39 23.38
N ILE A 112 -15.47 -40.38 22.85
CA ILE A 112 -15.02 -41.55 23.63
C ILE A 112 -14.16 -41.18 24.85
N GLY A 113 -13.28 -40.19 24.72
CA GLY A 113 -12.45 -39.73 25.84
C GLY A 113 -13.27 -39.02 26.92
N PHE A 114 -14.25 -38.22 26.55
CA PHE A 114 -15.19 -37.61 27.50
C PHE A 114 -16.02 -38.66 28.22
N LEU A 115 -16.50 -39.68 27.51
CA LEU A 115 -17.24 -40.80 28.09
C LEU A 115 -16.41 -41.61 29.09
N ILE A 116 -15.14 -41.90 28.78
CA ILE A 116 -14.23 -42.59 29.70
C ILE A 116 -14.01 -41.75 30.96
N CYS A 117 -13.71 -40.45 30.82
CA CYS A 117 -13.52 -39.55 31.95
C CYS A 117 -14.80 -39.41 32.80
N ALA A 118 -15.97 -39.33 32.18
CA ALA A 118 -17.25 -39.29 32.87
C ALA A 118 -17.53 -40.58 33.64
N ALA A 119 -17.24 -41.75 33.05
CA ALA A 119 -17.38 -43.03 33.73
C ALA A 119 -16.47 -43.10 34.97
N VAL A 120 -15.21 -42.64 34.86
CA VAL A 120 -14.28 -42.58 35.99
C VAL A 120 -14.78 -41.61 37.08
N GLY A 121 -15.23 -40.42 36.71
CA GLY A 121 -15.78 -39.43 37.65
C GLY A 121 -17.03 -39.93 38.36
N LEU A 122 -17.95 -40.59 37.64
CA LEU A 122 -19.17 -41.18 38.19
C LEU A 122 -18.87 -42.36 39.11
N LEU A 123 -17.93 -43.24 38.72
CA LEU A 123 -17.45 -44.32 39.59
C LEU A 123 -16.85 -43.76 40.88
N PHE A 124 -16.05 -42.70 40.81
CA PHE A 124 -15.52 -42.03 42.00
C PHE A 124 -16.66 -41.48 42.87
N ALA A 125 -17.63 -40.77 42.29
CA ALA A 125 -18.74 -40.17 43.02
C ALA A 125 -19.61 -41.22 43.74
N ILE A 126 -19.78 -42.41 43.16
CA ILE A 126 -20.56 -43.51 43.77
C ILE A 126 -19.72 -44.30 44.78
N LEU A 127 -18.47 -44.64 44.45
CA LEU A 127 -17.64 -45.49 45.31
C LEU A 127 -17.15 -44.75 46.56
N MET A 128 -16.89 -43.44 46.51
CA MET A 128 -16.43 -42.68 47.68
C MET A 128 -17.35 -42.75 48.90
N PRO A 129 -18.66 -42.48 48.81
CA PRO A 129 -19.55 -42.56 49.97
C PRO A 129 -19.69 -44.01 50.46
N ILE A 130 -19.65 -45.00 49.56
CA ILE A 130 -19.70 -46.42 49.92
C ILE A 130 -18.45 -46.82 50.71
N ILE A 131 -17.26 -46.49 50.20
CA ILE A 131 -15.98 -46.73 50.88
C ILE A 131 -15.92 -45.96 52.19
N GLY A 132 -16.41 -44.72 52.24
CA GLY A 132 -16.48 -43.91 53.45
C GLY A 132 -17.38 -44.54 54.52
N LEU A 133 -18.54 -45.07 54.13
CA LEU A 133 -19.46 -45.78 55.02
C LEU A 133 -18.84 -47.07 55.55
N PHE A 134 -18.26 -47.91 54.69
CA PHE A 134 -17.55 -49.12 55.13
C PHE A 134 -16.34 -48.79 56.01
N PHE A 135 -15.58 -47.74 55.68
CA PHE A 135 -14.47 -47.27 56.49
C PHE A 135 -14.94 -46.81 57.87
N CYS A 136 -16.05 -46.07 57.95
CA CYS A 136 -16.66 -45.64 59.21
C CYS A 136 -17.12 -46.84 60.05
N LEU A 137 -17.88 -47.78 59.46
CA LEU A 137 -18.36 -48.99 60.14
C LEU A 137 -17.21 -49.89 60.61
N CYS A 138 -16.21 -50.13 59.76
CA CYS A 138 -15.02 -50.89 60.12
C CYS A 138 -14.26 -50.21 61.26
N ARG A 139 -14.19 -48.88 61.26
CA ARG A 139 -13.54 -48.10 62.31
C ARG A 139 -14.31 -48.12 63.63
N CYS A 140 -15.64 -48.15 63.59
CA CYS A 140 -16.48 -48.36 64.78
C CYS A 140 -16.33 -49.77 65.36
N CYS A 141 -15.91 -50.76 64.57
CA CYS A 141 -15.59 -52.12 64.99
C CYS A 141 -14.09 -52.32 65.24
N ASP A 142 -13.37 -51.27 65.63
CA ASP A 142 -11.92 -51.23 65.88
C ASP A 142 -11.00 -51.60 64.69
N ASN A 143 -11.52 -51.92 63.51
CA ASN A 143 -10.72 -52.18 62.31
C ASN A 143 -10.37 -50.88 61.56
N CYS A 144 -9.60 -50.96 60.46
CA CYS A 144 -9.22 -49.79 59.63
C CYS A 144 -8.56 -48.62 60.41
N GLY A 145 -7.85 -48.96 61.49
CA GLY A 145 -7.21 -47.98 62.37
C GLY A 145 -8.12 -47.37 63.43
N GLY A 146 -9.27 -47.99 63.71
CA GLY A 146 -10.11 -47.76 64.89
C GLY A 146 -9.42 -48.18 66.18
N GLU A 147 -8.78 -49.35 66.17
CA GLU A 147 -8.01 -49.89 67.30
C GLU A 147 -6.91 -48.91 67.72
N MET A 148 -7.04 -48.38 68.95
CA MET A 148 -6.07 -47.49 69.60
C MET A 148 -4.87 -48.28 70.12
N HIS A 149 -4.29 -49.10 69.26
CA HIS A 149 -3.13 -49.91 69.55
C HIS A 149 -2.02 -49.59 68.54
N GLN A 150 -0.78 -49.41 69.04
CA GLN A 150 0.38 -49.17 68.19
C GLN A 150 1.50 -50.18 68.45
N ARG A 151 1.82 -50.97 67.42
CA ARG A 151 3.00 -51.83 67.39
C ARG A 151 4.27 -51.01 67.19
N GLN A 152 5.21 -51.10 68.13
CA GLN A 152 6.52 -50.45 68.02
C GLN A 152 7.36 -51.18 66.95
N ARG A 153 7.89 -50.43 65.97
CA ARG A 153 8.73 -50.97 64.88
C ARG A 153 10.06 -50.22 64.86
N LYS A 154 11.18 -50.92 64.61
CA LYS A 154 12.54 -50.35 64.55
C LYS A 154 12.68 -49.10 63.64
N ASN A 155 11.84 -48.96 62.60
CA ASN A 155 11.88 -47.82 61.67
C ASN A 155 10.68 -46.85 61.80
N ALA A 156 10.06 -46.75 62.98
CA ALA A 156 8.84 -45.96 63.19
C ALA A 156 9.03 -44.45 62.88
N ASP A 157 10.15 -43.85 63.31
CA ASP A 157 10.43 -42.42 63.08
C ASP A 157 10.64 -42.08 61.59
N CYS A 158 11.38 -42.92 60.86
CA CYS A 158 11.58 -42.76 59.41
C CYS A 158 10.25 -42.87 58.65
N ARG A 159 9.40 -43.85 59.02
CA ARG A 159 8.08 -44.04 58.40
C ARG A 159 7.12 -42.87 58.69
N ARG A 160 7.15 -42.32 59.90
CA ARG A 160 6.39 -41.12 60.28
C ARG A 160 6.85 -39.91 59.48
N GLY A 161 8.16 -39.67 59.39
CA GLY A 161 8.74 -38.60 58.58
C GLY A 161 8.36 -38.70 57.10
N LEU A 162 8.44 -39.90 56.53
CA LEU A 162 8.02 -40.16 55.14
C LEU A 162 6.52 -39.90 54.93
N LEU A 163 5.65 -40.41 55.80
CA LEU A 163 4.20 -40.19 55.69
C LEU A 163 3.83 -38.70 55.88
N GLY A 164 4.51 -38.00 56.78
CA GLY A 164 4.34 -36.56 57.00
C GLY A 164 4.78 -35.72 55.80
N THR A 165 5.94 -36.02 55.22
CA THR A 165 6.45 -35.32 54.02
C THR A 165 5.59 -35.60 52.79
N LEU A 166 5.13 -36.84 52.59
CA LEU A 166 4.20 -37.19 51.52
C LEU A 166 2.87 -36.46 51.69
N LEU A 167 2.28 -36.45 52.91
CA LEU A 167 1.02 -35.76 53.17
C LEU A 167 1.14 -34.25 52.94
N PHE A 168 2.25 -33.65 53.39
CA PHE A 168 2.56 -32.24 53.13
C PHE A 168 2.67 -31.96 51.63
N SER A 169 3.40 -32.80 50.88
CA SER A 169 3.56 -32.66 49.43
C SER A 169 2.22 -32.78 48.69
N THR A 170 1.38 -33.76 49.03
CA THR A 170 0.03 -33.86 48.46
C THR A 170 -0.85 -32.68 48.83
N SER A 171 -0.75 -32.17 50.07
CA SER A 171 -1.50 -30.98 50.50
C SER A 171 -1.07 -29.73 49.75
N LEU A 172 0.23 -29.60 49.42
CA LEU A 172 0.74 -28.51 48.58
C LEU A 172 0.18 -28.58 47.15
N VAL A 173 0.13 -29.77 46.54
CA VAL A 173 -0.46 -29.97 45.21
C VAL A 173 -1.95 -29.60 45.20
N ILE A 174 -2.70 -30.03 46.22
CA ILE A 174 -4.12 -29.66 46.39
C ILE A 174 -4.25 -28.13 46.56
N THR A 175 -3.34 -27.51 47.32
CA THR A 175 -3.34 -26.04 47.50
C THR A 175 -3.14 -25.31 46.18
N ILE A 176 -2.20 -25.76 45.33
CA ILE A 176 -1.98 -25.19 43.99
C ILE A 176 -3.25 -25.34 43.15
N GLY A 177 -3.90 -26.51 43.16
CA GLY A 177 -5.14 -26.73 42.41
C GLY A 177 -6.28 -25.81 42.84
N VAL A 178 -6.47 -25.60 44.14
CA VAL A 178 -7.49 -24.66 44.67
C VAL A 178 -7.14 -23.22 44.33
N LEU A 179 -5.86 -22.82 44.37
CA LEU A 179 -5.43 -21.48 43.95
C LEU A 179 -5.70 -21.25 42.45
N CYS A 180 -5.49 -22.25 41.61
CA CYS A 180 -5.82 -22.19 40.18
C CYS A 180 -7.33 -22.01 39.97
N ALA A 181 -8.16 -22.79 40.69
CA ALA A 181 -9.61 -22.66 40.64
C ALA A 181 -10.08 -21.28 41.11
N TYR A 182 -9.53 -20.78 42.22
CA TYR A 182 -9.82 -19.43 42.72
C TYR A 182 -9.42 -18.35 41.71
N ALA A 183 -8.22 -18.44 41.13
CA ALA A 183 -7.74 -17.47 40.14
C ALA A 183 -8.65 -17.45 38.89
N ALA A 184 -9.08 -18.62 38.41
CA ALA A 184 -10.02 -18.74 37.30
C ALA A 184 -11.38 -18.10 37.62
N ASN A 185 -11.90 -18.33 38.83
CA ASN A 185 -13.16 -17.73 39.29
C ASN A 185 -13.08 -16.20 39.36
N GLN A 186 -11.96 -15.66 39.84
CA GLN A 186 -11.73 -14.21 39.91
C GLN A 186 -11.49 -13.59 38.53
N ASN A 187 -10.79 -14.29 37.63
CA ASN A 187 -10.62 -13.82 36.26
C ASN A 187 -11.96 -13.63 35.57
N LEU A 188 -12.86 -14.61 35.64
CA LEU A 188 -14.19 -14.50 35.05
C LEU A 188 -14.96 -13.26 35.55
N SER A 189 -15.06 -13.06 36.88
CA SER A 189 -15.71 -11.87 37.44
C SER A 189 -15.03 -10.55 37.02
N SER A 190 -13.70 -10.55 36.88
CA SER A 190 -12.98 -9.38 36.40
C SER A 190 -13.31 -9.08 34.93
N GLN A 191 -13.45 -10.11 34.09
CA GLN A 191 -13.74 -9.94 32.67
C GLN A 191 -15.20 -9.55 32.40
N VAL A 192 -16.15 -9.87 33.29
CA VAL A 192 -17.56 -9.40 33.17
C VAL A 192 -17.63 -7.88 33.04
N LYS A 193 -16.76 -7.13 33.74
CA LYS A 193 -16.68 -5.67 33.59
C LYS A 193 -16.18 -5.21 32.21
N ASN A 194 -15.33 -6.01 31.56
CA ASN A 194 -14.83 -5.72 30.21
C ASN A 194 -15.88 -6.01 29.13
N ILE A 195 -16.82 -6.93 29.37
CA ILE A 195 -17.96 -7.20 28.46
C ILE A 195 -18.69 -5.90 28.15
N ARG A 196 -19.07 -5.12 29.18
CA ARG A 196 -19.78 -3.85 28.99
C ARG A 196 -18.99 -2.84 28.16
N ARG A 197 -17.66 -2.76 28.36
CA ARG A 197 -16.80 -1.86 27.57
C ARG A 197 -16.77 -2.25 26.10
N LEU A 198 -16.53 -3.54 25.82
CA LEU A 198 -16.47 -4.08 24.47
C LEU A 198 -17.83 -3.95 23.74
N VAL A 199 -18.94 -4.27 24.41
CA VAL A 199 -20.28 -4.10 23.81
C VAL A 199 -20.54 -2.62 23.50
N ASN A 200 -20.25 -1.71 24.45
CA ASN A 200 -20.49 -0.29 24.25
C ASN A 200 -19.63 0.31 23.14
N SER A 201 -18.34 -0.08 23.03
CA SER A 201 -17.47 0.39 21.93
C SER A 201 -17.93 -0.15 20.58
N ASN A 202 -18.33 -1.44 20.50
CA ASN A 202 -18.85 -2.01 19.25
C ASN A 202 -20.14 -1.31 18.80
N MET A 203 -21.07 -1.03 19.72
CA MET A 203 -22.31 -0.31 19.38
C MET A 203 -22.03 1.12 18.91
N ARG A 204 -21.04 1.79 19.50
CA ARG A 204 -20.59 3.11 19.03
C ARG A 204 -19.97 3.04 17.64
N ASP A 205 -19.12 2.05 17.37
CA ASP A 205 -18.51 1.85 16.06
C ASP A 205 -19.56 1.58 14.97
N LEU A 206 -20.62 0.83 15.29
CA LEU A 206 -21.76 0.62 14.41
C LEU A 206 -22.55 1.92 14.14
N GLN A 207 -22.70 2.79 15.14
CA GLN A 207 -23.29 4.12 14.96
C GLN A 207 -22.41 5.03 14.11
N THR A 208 -21.09 5.04 14.34
CA THR A 208 -20.11 5.77 13.52
C THR A 208 -20.17 5.29 12.07
N PHE A 209 -20.19 3.97 11.84
CA PHE A 209 -20.38 3.39 10.52
C PHE A 209 -21.66 3.92 9.83
N ALA A 210 -22.79 3.93 10.54
CA ALA A 210 -24.05 4.39 9.99
C ALA A 210 -24.09 5.91 9.71
N ASN A 211 -23.43 6.71 10.53
CA ASN A 211 -23.39 8.17 10.41
C ASN A 211 -22.40 8.67 9.34
N ASP A 212 -21.26 8.00 9.19
CA ASP A 212 -20.19 8.41 8.27
C ASP A 212 -20.45 7.95 6.83
N THR A 213 -21.16 6.82 6.64
CA THR A 213 -21.43 6.26 5.31
C THR A 213 -22.10 7.26 4.34
N PRO A 214 -23.16 8.00 4.72
CA PRO A 214 -23.75 9.01 3.84
C PRO A 214 -22.75 10.12 3.47
N MET A 215 -21.96 10.59 4.43
CA MET A 215 -20.97 11.65 4.20
C MET A 215 -19.88 11.21 3.23
N GLN A 216 -19.42 9.96 3.34
CA GLN A 216 -18.45 9.37 2.43
C GLN A 216 -19.01 9.26 1.01
N ILE A 217 -20.27 8.83 0.87
CA ILE A 217 -20.94 8.75 -0.45
C ILE A 217 -21.10 10.15 -1.06
N ASP A 218 -21.55 11.14 -0.28
CA ASP A 218 -21.65 12.54 -0.71
C ASP A 218 -20.28 13.10 -1.14
N TYR A 219 -19.20 12.72 -0.46
CA TYR A 219 -17.84 13.08 -0.85
C TYR A 219 -17.49 12.54 -2.24
N LEU A 220 -17.71 11.24 -2.50
CA LEU A 220 -17.45 10.62 -3.82
C LEU A 220 -18.20 11.34 -4.95
N ILE A 221 -19.44 11.78 -4.70
CA ILE A 221 -20.26 12.51 -5.69
C ILE A 221 -19.70 13.91 -5.92
N SER A 222 -19.31 14.60 -4.85
CA SER A 222 -18.73 15.95 -4.96
C SER A 222 -17.45 15.96 -5.80
N GLN A 223 -16.67 14.87 -5.79
CA GLN A 223 -15.45 14.72 -6.58
C GLN A 223 -15.70 14.58 -8.10
N TYR A 224 -16.94 14.38 -8.54
CA TYR A 224 -17.27 14.53 -9.96
C TYR A 224 -16.87 15.91 -10.51
N ALA A 225 -16.98 16.95 -9.67
CA ALA A 225 -16.58 18.31 -10.01
C ALA A 225 -15.12 18.39 -10.45
N THR A 226 -14.23 17.56 -9.91
CA THR A 226 -12.80 17.52 -10.27
C THR A 226 -12.61 17.09 -11.73
N ALA A 227 -13.28 16.02 -12.16
CA ALA A 227 -13.23 15.56 -13.56
C ALA A 227 -13.92 16.56 -14.49
N LYS A 228 -15.11 17.04 -14.11
CA LYS A 228 -15.87 18.05 -14.85
C LYS A 228 -15.06 19.34 -15.08
N ASN A 229 -14.47 19.90 -14.03
CA ASN A 229 -13.71 21.14 -14.13
C ASN A 229 -12.47 20.97 -14.99
N LYS A 230 -11.82 19.80 -14.98
CA LYS A 230 -10.70 19.52 -15.87
C LYS A 230 -11.11 19.46 -17.34
N VAL A 231 -12.27 18.87 -17.63
CA VAL A 231 -12.85 18.80 -18.98
C VAL A 231 -13.22 20.19 -19.47
N ILE A 232 -13.91 20.99 -18.65
CA ILE A 232 -14.24 22.39 -18.96
C ILE A 232 -12.96 23.19 -19.23
N TYR A 233 -11.94 23.04 -18.38
CA TYR A 233 -10.66 23.70 -18.58
C TYR A 233 -10.01 23.33 -19.92
N ASP A 234 -10.00 22.05 -20.30
CA ASP A 234 -9.42 21.64 -21.58
C ASP A 234 -10.26 22.15 -22.77
N LEU A 235 -11.59 22.15 -22.65
CA LEU A 235 -12.51 22.70 -23.65
C LEU A 235 -12.33 24.22 -23.84
N ASP A 236 -12.20 24.98 -22.75
CA ASP A 236 -11.93 26.43 -22.80
C ASP A 236 -10.56 26.72 -23.44
N ASN A 237 -9.63 25.76 -23.37
CA ASN A 237 -8.30 25.82 -23.96
C ASN A 237 -8.16 24.93 -25.22
N ILE A 238 -9.26 24.67 -25.94
CA ILE A 238 -9.25 23.83 -27.14
C ILE A 238 -8.34 24.39 -28.25
N GLY A 239 -8.21 25.72 -28.35
CA GLY A 239 -7.32 26.39 -29.30
C GLY A 239 -5.86 25.92 -29.17
N PRO A 240 -5.18 26.17 -28.03
CA PRO A 240 -3.81 25.69 -27.84
C PRO A 240 -3.72 24.15 -27.75
N LEU A 241 -4.70 23.45 -27.17
CA LEU A 241 -4.61 22.00 -26.97
C LEU A 241 -4.84 21.21 -28.28
N LEU A 242 -5.94 21.45 -28.98
CA LEU A 242 -6.25 20.77 -30.25
C LEU A 242 -5.62 21.54 -31.43
N GLY A 243 -5.87 22.85 -31.51
CA GLY A 243 -5.36 23.67 -32.60
C GLY A 243 -3.84 23.82 -32.60
N GLY A 244 -3.20 23.86 -31.44
CA GLY A 244 -1.73 23.81 -31.32
C GLY A 244 -1.15 22.49 -31.83
N ARG A 245 -1.76 21.34 -31.50
CA ARG A 245 -1.33 20.04 -32.04
C ARG A 245 -1.53 19.94 -33.56
N ILE A 246 -2.63 20.48 -34.09
CA ILE A 246 -2.87 20.55 -35.53
C ILE A 246 -1.80 21.42 -36.19
N HIS A 247 -1.54 22.61 -35.62
CA HIS A 247 -0.49 23.52 -36.06
C HIS A 247 0.86 22.81 -36.12
N ASP A 248 1.30 22.16 -35.03
CA ASP A 248 2.61 21.52 -34.95
C ASP A 248 2.80 20.38 -35.96
N GLN A 249 1.71 19.71 -36.36
CA GLN A 249 1.78 18.68 -37.41
C GLN A 249 1.86 19.31 -38.81
N LEU A 250 1.19 20.43 -39.05
CA LEU A 250 1.25 21.16 -40.32
C LEU A 250 2.59 21.88 -40.47
N ASP A 251 3.10 22.49 -39.40
CA ASP A 251 4.34 23.28 -39.38
C ASP A 251 5.56 22.47 -39.86
N LYS A 252 5.61 21.17 -39.57
CA LYS A 252 6.68 20.26 -40.03
C LYS A 252 6.92 20.28 -41.55
N GLU A 253 5.85 20.40 -42.33
CA GLU A 253 5.91 20.40 -43.80
C GLU A 253 5.80 21.82 -44.37
N VAL A 254 5.07 22.71 -43.70
CA VAL A 254 4.79 24.07 -44.18
C VAL A 254 5.97 25.01 -43.92
N HIS A 255 6.60 24.97 -42.75
CA HIS A 255 7.70 25.86 -42.38
C HIS A 255 8.88 25.76 -43.36
N PRO A 256 9.37 24.54 -43.70
CA PRO A 256 10.47 24.42 -44.65
C PRO A 256 10.12 24.92 -46.05
N ALA A 257 8.85 24.85 -46.45
CA ALA A 257 8.39 25.36 -47.75
C ALA A 257 8.40 26.89 -47.78
N LEU A 258 7.93 27.55 -46.72
CA LEU A 258 7.97 29.01 -46.58
C LEU A 258 9.41 29.55 -46.49
N ASP A 259 10.30 28.87 -45.76
CA ASP A 259 11.72 29.23 -45.67
C ASP A 259 12.44 29.19 -47.03
N LYS A 260 12.10 28.22 -47.89
CA LYS A 260 12.62 28.16 -49.26
C LYS A 260 12.25 29.42 -50.06
N VAL A 261 11.05 29.98 -49.87
CA VAL A 261 10.63 31.23 -50.53
C VAL A 261 11.40 32.43 -49.97
N LEU A 262 11.57 32.51 -48.65
CA LEU A 262 12.37 33.55 -48.00
C LEU A 262 13.83 33.58 -48.49
N ASN A 263 14.45 32.40 -48.62
CA ASN A 263 15.80 32.29 -49.17
C ASN A 263 15.86 32.78 -50.63
N MET A 264 14.80 32.54 -51.42
CA MET A 264 14.71 33.06 -52.79
C MET A 264 14.56 34.59 -52.83
N ALA A 265 13.81 35.19 -51.89
CA ALA A 265 13.75 36.65 -51.74
C ALA A 265 15.13 37.25 -51.42
N GLY A 266 15.94 36.55 -50.61
CA GLY A 266 17.35 36.90 -50.40
C GLY A 266 18.17 36.86 -51.69
N ALA A 267 18.04 35.77 -52.45
CA ALA A 267 18.75 35.59 -53.73
C ALA A 267 18.37 36.65 -54.77
N MET A 268 17.11 37.09 -54.82
CA MET A 268 16.65 38.20 -55.68
C MET A 268 17.42 39.49 -55.39
N ARG A 269 17.57 39.86 -54.10
CA ARG A 269 18.30 41.06 -53.69
C ARG A 269 19.79 40.98 -54.03
N GLU A 270 20.44 39.86 -53.72
CA GLU A 270 21.85 39.64 -54.05
C GLU A 270 22.10 39.67 -55.57
N THR A 271 21.17 39.13 -56.36
CA THR A 271 21.24 39.17 -57.83
C THR A 271 21.14 40.58 -58.37
N LYS A 272 20.24 41.42 -57.81
CA LYS A 272 20.15 42.84 -58.15
C LYS A 272 21.45 43.57 -57.84
N GLU A 273 21.98 43.41 -56.63
CA GLU A 273 23.23 44.05 -56.20
C GLU A 273 24.41 43.65 -57.10
N ALA A 274 24.49 42.37 -57.49
CA ALA A 274 25.50 41.89 -58.43
C ALA A 274 25.32 42.52 -59.84
N LEU A 275 24.10 42.64 -60.35
CA LEU A 275 23.83 43.32 -61.64
C LEU A 275 24.15 44.82 -61.60
N GLU A 276 23.85 45.51 -60.49
CA GLU A 276 24.22 46.92 -60.28
C GLU A 276 25.75 47.08 -60.29
N ASN A 277 26.47 46.20 -59.57
CA ASN A 277 27.92 46.19 -59.55
C ASN A 277 28.52 45.93 -60.94
N VAL A 278 27.92 45.03 -61.73
CA VAL A 278 28.31 44.81 -63.13
C VAL A 278 28.09 46.08 -63.95
N SER A 279 26.92 46.71 -63.85
CA SER A 279 26.59 47.91 -64.63
C SER A 279 27.56 49.06 -64.34
N VAL A 280 27.81 49.34 -63.05
CA VAL A 280 28.73 50.39 -62.60
C VAL A 280 30.16 50.08 -63.01
N SER A 281 30.63 48.84 -62.77
CA SER A 281 32.00 48.45 -63.12
C SER A 281 32.24 48.51 -64.62
N LEU A 282 31.26 48.07 -65.43
CA LEU A 282 31.35 48.11 -66.88
C LEU A 282 31.40 49.55 -67.41
N GLU A 283 30.61 50.47 -66.84
CA GLU A 283 30.62 51.88 -67.25
C GLU A 283 31.99 52.52 -66.99
N VAL A 284 32.56 52.30 -65.80
CA VAL A 284 33.93 52.74 -65.45
C VAL A 284 34.96 52.16 -66.42
N LEU A 285 34.85 50.88 -66.77
CA LEU A 285 35.78 50.21 -67.67
C LEU A 285 35.63 50.66 -69.12
N GLN A 286 34.42 50.91 -69.62
CA GLN A 286 34.16 51.41 -70.96
C GLN A 286 34.71 52.83 -71.14
N GLU A 287 34.43 53.72 -70.20
CA GLU A 287 34.96 55.09 -70.19
C GLU A 287 36.50 55.09 -70.02
N GLY A 288 36.99 54.26 -69.09
CA GLY A 288 38.41 54.05 -68.84
C GLY A 288 39.17 53.55 -70.06
N THR A 289 38.61 52.57 -70.79
CA THR A 289 39.21 52.03 -72.03
C THR A 289 39.41 53.12 -73.08
N GLY A 290 38.39 53.96 -73.31
CA GLY A 290 38.47 55.06 -74.27
C GLY A 290 39.53 56.08 -73.90
N LYS A 291 39.52 56.54 -72.63
CA LYS A 291 40.50 57.51 -72.10
C LYS A 291 41.92 56.96 -72.13
N LEU A 292 42.11 55.73 -71.67
CA LEU A 292 43.41 55.09 -71.60
C LEU A 292 44.00 54.85 -72.99
N ASN A 293 43.20 54.34 -73.94
CA ASN A 293 43.66 54.14 -75.32
C ASN A 293 44.08 55.46 -75.98
N PHE A 294 43.32 56.54 -75.75
CA PHE A 294 43.68 57.87 -76.23
C PHE A 294 44.99 58.38 -75.62
N ASN A 295 45.13 58.31 -74.28
CA ASN A 295 46.31 58.81 -73.58
C ASN A 295 47.56 58.00 -73.91
N LEU A 296 47.49 56.66 -73.96
CA LEU A 296 48.60 55.81 -74.39
C LEU A 296 48.97 56.07 -75.85
N SER A 297 48.00 56.27 -76.74
CA SER A 297 48.27 56.64 -78.14
C SER A 297 48.96 58.01 -78.25
N LEU A 298 48.53 58.99 -77.44
CA LEU A 298 49.15 60.31 -77.39
C LEU A 298 50.59 60.23 -76.90
N VAL A 299 50.86 59.47 -75.83
CA VAL A 299 52.22 59.25 -75.34
C VAL A 299 53.07 58.52 -76.39
N ARG A 300 52.53 57.47 -77.03
CA ARG A 300 53.23 56.72 -78.09
C ARG A 300 53.63 57.61 -79.26
N VAL A 301 52.71 58.43 -79.77
CA VAL A 301 52.97 59.38 -80.86
C VAL A 301 53.95 60.47 -80.43
N SER A 302 53.83 60.96 -79.20
CA SER A 302 54.70 62.00 -78.66
C SER A 302 56.13 61.51 -78.50
N ILE A 303 56.34 60.34 -77.89
CA ILE A 303 57.67 59.72 -77.80
C ILE A 303 58.23 59.47 -79.20
N ASN A 304 57.44 58.89 -80.12
CA ASN A 304 57.95 58.62 -81.48
C ASN A 304 58.35 59.89 -82.24
N ARG A 305 57.62 61.00 -82.06
CA ARG A 305 57.98 62.32 -82.61
C ARG A 305 59.27 62.84 -81.99
N THR A 306 59.43 62.72 -80.67
CA THR A 306 60.66 63.10 -79.95
C THR A 306 61.86 62.27 -80.37
N LEU A 307 61.67 60.99 -80.72
CA LEU A 307 62.74 60.13 -81.26
C LEU A 307 63.18 60.48 -82.69
N ASN A 308 62.54 61.45 -83.36
CA ASN A 308 63.02 62.02 -84.63
C ASN A 308 63.95 63.24 -84.44
N ASP A 309 64.29 63.57 -83.19
CA ASP A 309 65.27 64.62 -82.88
C ASP A 309 66.63 64.33 -83.55
N PRO A 310 67.34 65.35 -84.09
CA PRO A 310 68.66 65.15 -84.70
C PRO A 310 69.65 64.40 -83.80
N GLY A 311 69.53 64.57 -82.47
CA GLY A 311 70.36 63.86 -81.49
C GLY A 311 70.18 62.33 -81.46
N CYS A 312 69.17 61.78 -82.14
CA CYS A 312 69.00 60.33 -82.35
C CYS A 312 69.52 59.83 -83.72
N HIS A 313 69.96 60.72 -84.63
CA HIS A 313 70.28 60.40 -86.03
C HIS A 313 71.65 60.89 -86.52
N ASP A 314 72.22 61.95 -85.95
CA ASP A 314 73.47 62.55 -86.46
C ASP A 314 74.70 61.64 -86.29
N GLU A 315 75.61 61.65 -87.27
CA GLU A 315 76.90 60.94 -87.22
C GLU A 315 77.84 61.51 -86.13
N ASP A 316 77.60 62.74 -85.66
CA ASP A 316 78.29 63.39 -84.55
C ASP A 316 77.66 63.06 -83.16
N SER A 317 76.56 62.31 -83.11
CA SER A 317 75.93 61.86 -81.87
C SER A 317 76.61 60.60 -81.31
N ASP A 318 76.74 60.51 -79.98
CA ASP A 318 77.30 59.33 -79.30
C ASP A 318 76.56 58.06 -79.75
N ALA A 319 77.30 57.07 -80.29
CA ALA A 319 76.75 55.82 -80.83
C ALA A 319 75.83 55.09 -79.82
N THR A 320 76.04 55.31 -78.52
CA THR A 320 75.19 54.81 -77.44
C THR A 320 73.79 55.44 -77.44
N THR A 321 73.68 56.75 -77.71
CA THR A 321 72.40 57.48 -77.72
C THR A 321 71.53 57.04 -78.90
N ALA A 322 72.11 56.88 -80.09
CA ALA A 322 71.39 56.37 -81.26
C ALA A 322 70.86 54.93 -81.05
N GLN A 323 71.62 54.08 -80.34
CA GLN A 323 71.15 52.73 -80.00
C GLN A 323 70.01 52.75 -78.97
N LEU A 324 70.10 53.60 -77.94
CA LEU A 324 69.02 53.78 -76.96
C LEU A 324 67.74 54.29 -77.63
N CYS A 325 67.81 55.28 -78.52
CA CYS A 325 66.64 55.75 -79.27
C CYS A 325 66.00 54.63 -80.13
N ARG A 326 66.79 53.74 -80.75
CA ARG A 326 66.28 52.57 -81.48
C ARG A 326 65.57 51.57 -80.57
N ASN A 327 66.14 51.28 -79.40
CA ASN A 327 65.55 50.36 -78.43
C ASN A 327 64.19 50.90 -77.92
N ILE A 328 64.11 52.19 -77.57
CA ILE A 328 62.85 52.85 -77.18
C ILE A 328 61.84 52.76 -78.33
N ARG A 329 62.26 53.05 -79.58
CA ARG A 329 61.36 52.99 -80.75
C ARG A 329 60.75 51.60 -80.95
N GLN A 330 61.51 50.54 -80.71
CA GLN A 330 61.02 49.15 -80.81
C GLN A 330 60.01 48.81 -79.71
N SER A 331 60.22 49.31 -78.48
CA SER A 331 59.33 49.02 -77.34
C SER A 331 57.99 49.77 -77.39
N LEU A 332 57.89 50.88 -78.14
CA LEU A 332 56.66 51.67 -78.25
C LEU A 332 55.42 50.89 -78.71
N SER A 333 55.59 49.81 -79.48
CA SER A 333 54.50 48.93 -79.92
C SER A 333 53.80 48.23 -78.75
N GLN A 334 54.49 48.06 -77.62
CA GLN A 334 53.97 47.43 -76.40
C GLN A 334 53.06 48.37 -75.60
N LEU A 335 53.15 49.69 -75.82
CA LEU A 335 52.40 50.71 -75.08
C LEU A 335 50.96 50.85 -75.59
N GLN A 336 50.16 49.79 -75.48
CA GLN A 336 48.77 49.72 -75.93
C GLN A 336 47.88 49.05 -74.87
N ILE A 337 46.56 49.29 -74.97
CA ILE A 337 45.58 48.58 -74.15
C ILE A 337 45.57 47.09 -74.50
N SER A 338 45.35 46.22 -73.51
CA SER A 338 45.21 44.78 -73.72
C SER A 338 43.73 44.40 -73.77
N ALA A 339 42.97 44.76 -72.73
CA ALA A 339 41.52 44.60 -72.70
C ALA A 339 40.78 45.80 -73.34
N ASN A 340 39.72 45.50 -74.10
CA ASN A 340 38.81 46.46 -74.71
C ASN A 340 37.35 46.20 -74.30
N PHE A 341 36.94 46.82 -73.19
CA PHE A 341 35.61 46.66 -72.60
C PHE A 341 34.48 47.34 -73.40
N THR A 342 34.79 48.15 -74.41
CA THR A 342 33.77 48.84 -75.25
C THR A 342 32.95 47.88 -76.11
N ARG A 343 33.41 46.64 -76.27
CA ARG A 343 32.74 45.59 -77.05
C ARG A 343 31.71 44.79 -76.25
N LEU A 344 31.73 44.90 -74.92
CA LEU A 344 30.84 44.13 -74.05
C LEU A 344 29.45 44.79 -74.00
N PRO A 345 28.36 44.00 -74.10
CA PRO A 345 27.00 44.54 -74.00
C PRO A 345 26.72 45.12 -72.60
N LYS A 346 25.72 45.97 -72.48
CA LYS A 346 25.24 46.43 -71.16
C LYS A 346 24.20 45.44 -70.60
N VAL A 347 24.15 45.28 -69.28
CA VAL A 347 23.17 44.43 -68.57
C VAL A 347 21.92 45.19 -68.12
N THR A 348 21.65 46.36 -68.71
CA THR A 348 20.58 47.27 -68.28
C THR A 348 19.20 46.64 -68.39
N THR A 349 18.96 45.78 -69.38
CA THR A 349 17.69 45.07 -69.57
C THR A 349 17.39 44.08 -68.44
N GLN A 350 18.40 43.32 -68.00
CA GLN A 350 18.28 42.38 -66.90
C GLN A 350 18.10 43.12 -65.57
N LEU A 351 18.82 44.24 -65.40
CA LEU A 351 18.69 45.09 -64.21
C LEU A 351 17.29 45.73 -64.11
N GLU A 352 16.69 46.17 -65.22
CA GLU A 352 15.33 46.70 -65.24
C GLU A 352 14.28 45.63 -64.90
N LYS A 353 14.41 44.42 -65.47
CA LYS A 353 13.55 43.28 -65.10
C LYS A 353 13.68 42.94 -63.61
N MET A 354 14.90 42.90 -63.07
CA MET A 354 15.13 42.63 -61.65
C MET A 354 14.58 43.74 -60.74
N ASN A 355 14.65 45.01 -61.17
CA ASN A 355 14.00 46.12 -60.46
C ASN A 355 12.48 45.97 -60.44
N ASN A 356 11.86 45.46 -61.51
CA ASN A 356 10.43 45.17 -61.53
C ASN A 356 10.06 44.02 -60.59
N VAL A 357 10.84 42.94 -60.58
CA VAL A 357 10.67 41.81 -59.63
C VAL A 357 10.71 42.32 -58.18
N LEU A 358 11.67 43.19 -57.82
CA LEU A 358 11.81 43.69 -56.45
C LEU A 358 10.80 44.77 -56.06
N ARG A 359 9.84 45.15 -56.92
CA ARG A 359 8.72 46.03 -56.51
C ARG A 359 7.75 45.30 -55.58
N THR A 360 7.64 43.98 -55.73
CA THR A 360 6.88 43.12 -54.84
C THR A 360 7.79 42.63 -53.72
N ASP A 361 7.45 42.96 -52.47
CA ASP A 361 8.20 42.48 -51.32
C ASP A 361 7.78 41.06 -50.95
N LEU A 362 8.43 40.09 -51.60
CA LEU A 362 8.17 38.66 -51.38
C LEU A 362 8.33 38.26 -49.90
N SER A 363 9.23 38.91 -49.15
CA SER A 363 9.43 38.61 -47.72
C SER A 363 8.16 38.92 -46.92
N THR A 364 7.50 40.05 -47.21
CA THR A 364 6.23 40.41 -46.54
C THR A 364 5.08 39.46 -46.89
N ILE A 365 5.03 38.95 -48.12
CA ILE A 365 4.03 37.96 -48.54
C ILE A 365 4.24 36.65 -47.78
N VAL A 366 5.48 36.17 -47.68
CA VAL A 366 5.81 34.94 -46.92
C VAL A 366 5.50 35.09 -45.43
N GLN A 367 5.75 36.27 -44.84
CA GLN A 367 5.40 36.54 -43.44
C GLN A 367 3.88 36.49 -43.18
N ARG A 368 3.05 36.86 -44.17
CA ARG A 368 1.59 36.63 -44.10
C ARG A 368 1.25 35.14 -44.13
N GLY A 369 1.99 34.33 -44.89
CA GLY A 369 1.88 32.87 -44.88
C GLY A 369 2.15 32.28 -43.47
N TYR A 370 3.26 32.68 -42.84
CA TYR A 370 3.57 32.28 -41.45
C TYR A 370 2.48 32.72 -40.46
N SER A 371 2.04 33.97 -40.56
CA SER A 371 0.99 34.50 -39.68
C SER A 371 -0.33 33.75 -39.83
N SER A 372 -0.68 33.35 -41.06
CA SER A 372 -1.88 32.57 -41.35
C SER A 372 -1.80 31.16 -40.76
N LEU A 373 -0.64 30.51 -40.86
CA LEU A 373 -0.40 29.21 -40.22
C LEU A 373 -0.49 29.33 -38.69
N ASN A 374 0.21 30.30 -38.10
CA ASN A 374 0.23 30.54 -36.64
C ASN A 374 -1.16 30.88 -36.07
N ASN A 375 -2.12 31.31 -36.90
CA ASN A 375 -3.49 31.59 -36.49
C ASN A 375 -4.39 30.33 -36.41
N THR A 376 -3.85 29.14 -36.76
CA THR A 376 -4.59 27.86 -36.68
C THR A 376 -5.27 27.62 -35.33
N PRO A 377 -4.62 27.84 -34.16
CA PRO A 377 -5.27 27.70 -32.86
C PRO A 377 -6.52 28.56 -32.69
N ASN A 378 -6.50 29.81 -33.16
CA ASN A 378 -7.64 30.72 -33.07
C ASN A 378 -8.78 30.27 -34.00
N MET A 379 -8.44 29.82 -35.22
CA MET A 379 -9.43 29.26 -36.15
C MET A 379 -10.15 28.05 -35.56
N VAL A 380 -9.42 27.17 -34.87
CA VAL A 380 -9.99 26.02 -34.16
C VAL A 380 -10.93 26.49 -33.05
N THR A 381 -10.52 27.44 -32.20
CA THR A 381 -11.37 28.00 -31.15
C THR A 381 -12.68 28.58 -31.71
N GLU A 382 -12.60 29.34 -32.80
CA GLU A 382 -13.80 29.97 -33.39
C GLU A 382 -14.75 28.95 -34.02
N GLN A 383 -14.23 27.98 -34.76
CA GLN A 383 -15.04 26.97 -35.46
C GLN A 383 -15.59 25.88 -34.52
N THR A 384 -14.99 25.69 -33.34
CA THR A 384 -15.44 24.67 -32.36
C THR A 384 -16.34 25.22 -31.25
N ARG A 385 -16.64 26.53 -31.23
CA ARG A 385 -17.41 27.19 -30.16
C ARG A 385 -18.73 26.48 -29.82
N SER A 386 -19.54 26.14 -30.82
CA SER A 386 -20.82 25.47 -30.60
C SER A 386 -20.67 24.04 -30.07
N VAL A 387 -19.63 23.31 -30.49
CA VAL A 387 -19.34 21.97 -29.99
C VAL A 387 -18.88 22.04 -28.54
N VAL A 388 -18.04 23.02 -28.19
CA VAL A 388 -17.61 23.26 -26.80
C VAL A 388 -18.82 23.53 -25.90
N GLU A 389 -19.73 24.42 -26.31
CA GLU A 389 -20.95 24.73 -25.57
C GLU A 389 -21.84 23.48 -25.37
N ASN A 390 -22.02 22.67 -26.42
CA ASN A 390 -22.78 21.42 -26.34
C ASN A 390 -22.14 20.40 -25.38
N VAL A 391 -20.82 20.23 -25.43
CA VAL A 391 -20.11 19.29 -24.54
C VAL A 391 -20.15 19.80 -23.09
N GLN A 392 -20.03 21.11 -22.85
CA GLN A 392 -20.18 21.69 -21.52
C GLN A 392 -21.56 21.39 -20.93
N SER A 393 -22.64 21.60 -21.70
CA SER A 393 -24.01 21.24 -21.30
C SER A 393 -24.15 19.75 -20.98
N LEU A 394 -23.55 18.87 -21.80
CA LEU A 394 -23.60 17.43 -21.57
C LEU A 394 -22.91 17.04 -20.26
N VAL A 395 -21.77 17.64 -19.95
CA VAL A 395 -21.04 17.41 -18.68
C VAL A 395 -21.81 17.97 -17.47
N ASP A 396 -22.55 19.06 -17.65
CA ASP A 396 -23.46 19.59 -16.63
C ASP A 396 -24.64 18.64 -16.35
N ASP A 397 -25.29 18.15 -17.41
CA ASP A 397 -26.42 17.22 -17.31
C ASP A 397 -26.01 15.94 -16.59
N ILE A 398 -24.81 15.42 -16.85
CA ILE A 398 -24.26 14.25 -16.15
C ILE A 398 -24.08 14.53 -14.66
N GLY A 399 -23.56 15.70 -14.29
CA GLY A 399 -23.43 16.09 -12.88
C GLY A 399 -24.79 16.10 -12.17
N SER A 400 -25.83 16.57 -12.86
CA SER A 400 -27.20 16.56 -12.33
C SER A 400 -27.75 15.14 -12.18
N ASN A 401 -27.47 14.24 -13.13
CA ASN A 401 -27.89 12.84 -13.10
C ASN A 401 -27.18 12.03 -12.01
N ILE A 402 -25.88 12.26 -11.78
CA ILE A 402 -25.13 11.62 -10.68
C ILE A 402 -25.69 12.06 -9.32
N SER A 403 -25.99 13.36 -9.16
CA SER A 403 -26.58 13.90 -7.94
C SER A 403 -28.00 13.39 -7.69
N SER A 404 -28.83 13.27 -8.73
CA SER A 404 -30.21 12.78 -8.61
C SER A 404 -30.26 11.27 -8.31
N PHE A 405 -29.34 10.48 -8.85
CA PHE A 405 -29.30 9.03 -8.66
C PHE A 405 -28.92 8.59 -7.25
N THR A 406 -28.03 9.33 -6.60
CA THR A 406 -27.69 9.04 -5.20
C THR A 406 -28.91 9.22 -4.29
N LYS A 407 -29.79 10.18 -4.63
CA LYS A 407 -31.07 10.35 -3.94
C LYS A 407 -32.07 9.23 -4.25
N ALA A 408 -31.87 8.46 -5.32
CA ALA A 408 -32.73 7.34 -5.71
C ALA A 408 -32.42 6.06 -4.93
N PHE A 409 -31.19 5.86 -4.46
CA PHE A 409 -30.90 4.77 -3.53
C PHE A 409 -31.28 5.22 -2.11
N PRO A 410 -32.15 4.49 -1.39
CA PRO A 410 -32.59 4.86 -0.05
C PRO A 410 -31.52 4.57 1.00
N VAL A 411 -30.25 4.97 0.77
CA VAL A 411 -29.12 4.73 1.68
C VAL A 411 -29.48 5.33 3.03
N GLN A 412 -29.99 6.57 3.01
CA GLN A 412 -30.38 7.30 4.21
C GLN A 412 -31.49 6.59 4.99
N SER A 413 -32.49 6.02 4.31
CA SER A 413 -33.58 5.29 4.97
C SER A 413 -33.11 3.95 5.53
N CYS A 414 -32.27 3.22 4.79
CA CYS A 414 -31.69 1.96 5.25
C CYS A 414 -30.79 2.17 6.48
N LEU A 415 -29.91 3.17 6.43
CA LEU A 415 -29.03 3.51 7.55
C LEU A 415 -29.79 4.08 8.73
N SER A 416 -30.85 4.86 8.52
CA SER A 416 -31.73 5.31 9.61
C SER A 416 -32.41 4.13 10.33
N ASN A 417 -32.98 3.19 9.56
CA ASN A 417 -33.56 1.96 10.13
C ASN A 417 -32.49 1.13 10.87
N PHE A 418 -31.28 1.06 10.32
CA PHE A 418 -30.16 0.38 10.95
C PHE A 418 -29.73 1.06 12.27
N THR A 419 -29.65 2.39 12.31
CA THR A 419 -29.36 3.16 13.53
C THR A 419 -30.44 2.95 14.60
N ILE A 420 -31.71 2.88 14.20
CA ILE A 420 -32.83 2.54 15.10
C ILE A 420 -32.64 1.12 15.66
N PHE A 421 -32.32 0.15 14.79
CA PHE A 421 -32.05 -1.22 15.21
C PHE A 421 -30.88 -1.32 16.19
N ILE A 422 -29.76 -0.64 15.92
CA ILE A 422 -28.59 -0.59 16.82
C ILE A 422 -29.00 -0.01 18.16
N SER A 423 -29.73 1.12 18.17
CA SER A 423 -30.14 1.79 19.41
C SER A 423 -31.08 0.90 20.24
N HIS A 424 -32.02 0.21 19.60
CA HIS A 424 -32.92 -0.73 20.28
C HIS A 424 -32.18 -1.97 20.79
N ALA A 425 -31.27 -2.53 20.00
CA ALA A 425 -30.43 -3.66 20.42
C ALA A 425 -29.53 -3.28 21.60
N HIS A 426 -28.92 -2.10 21.55
CA HIS A 426 -28.07 -1.58 22.61
C HIS A 426 -28.87 -1.39 23.91
N ALA A 427 -30.01 -0.71 23.87
CA ALA A 427 -30.89 -0.54 25.03
C ALA A 427 -31.31 -1.89 25.63
N LYS A 428 -31.69 -2.85 24.80
CA LYS A 428 -32.06 -4.20 25.26
C LYS A 428 -30.90 -4.92 25.94
N ILE A 429 -29.67 -4.76 25.47
CA ILE A 429 -28.49 -5.34 26.12
C ILE A 429 -28.21 -4.64 27.46
N GLU A 430 -28.36 -3.32 27.52
CA GLU A 430 -28.19 -2.57 28.77
C GLU A 430 -29.16 -3.01 29.86
N ASP A 431 -30.40 -3.35 29.50
CA ASP A 431 -31.41 -3.90 30.42
C ASP A 431 -30.97 -5.24 31.04
N TYR A 432 -30.13 -6.03 30.37
CA TYR A 432 -29.61 -7.30 30.89
C TYR A 432 -28.37 -7.16 31.78
N TYR A 433 -27.69 -6.01 31.80
CA TYR A 433 -26.48 -5.86 32.62
C TYR A 433 -26.69 -6.12 34.12
N PRO A 434 -27.78 -5.62 34.77
CA PRO A 434 -28.04 -5.93 36.16
C PRO A 434 -28.25 -7.44 36.42
N GLU A 435 -28.89 -8.15 35.49
CA GLU A 435 -29.08 -9.60 35.59
C GLU A 435 -27.75 -10.34 35.44
N ILE A 436 -26.88 -9.91 34.52
CA ILE A 436 -25.54 -10.47 34.34
C ILE A 436 -24.69 -10.27 35.60
N ASP A 437 -24.70 -9.07 36.19
CA ASP A 437 -23.99 -8.79 37.45
C ASP A 437 -24.52 -9.65 38.60
N GLN A 438 -25.84 -9.85 38.67
CA GLN A 438 -26.46 -10.71 39.69
C GLN A 438 -26.10 -12.19 39.50
N MET A 439 -26.12 -12.68 38.25
CA MET A 439 -25.69 -14.04 37.91
C MET A 439 -24.21 -14.26 38.22
N ASP A 440 -23.34 -13.29 37.89
CA ASP A 440 -21.92 -13.36 38.24
C ASP A 440 -21.71 -13.44 39.75
N PHE A 441 -22.45 -12.64 40.53
CA PHE A 441 -22.39 -12.70 41.99
C PHE A 441 -22.73 -14.09 42.54
N TYR A 442 -23.85 -14.69 42.10
CA TYR A 442 -24.24 -16.04 42.56
C TYR A 442 -23.23 -17.11 42.12
N ARG A 443 -22.78 -17.05 40.86
CA ARG A 443 -21.75 -17.93 40.30
C ARG A 443 -20.46 -17.84 41.12
N TRP A 444 -20.00 -16.62 41.41
CA TRP A 444 -18.79 -16.34 42.16
C TRP A 444 -18.86 -16.88 43.59
N VAL A 445 -19.98 -16.64 44.30
CA VAL A 445 -20.23 -17.18 45.64
C VAL A 445 -20.23 -18.71 45.62
N GLY A 446 -20.91 -19.33 44.65
CA GLY A 446 -20.96 -20.79 44.49
C GLY A 446 -19.57 -21.40 44.27
N CYS A 447 -18.75 -20.81 43.39
CA CYS A 447 -17.39 -21.26 43.13
C CYS A 447 -16.49 -21.12 44.37
N ILE A 448 -16.62 -20.02 45.13
CA ILE A 448 -15.90 -19.84 46.39
C ILE A 448 -16.32 -20.89 47.42
N ALA A 449 -17.62 -21.18 47.55
CA ALA A 449 -18.09 -22.20 48.48
C ALA A 449 -17.45 -23.58 48.20
N LEU A 450 -17.34 -23.97 46.92
CA LEU A 450 -16.66 -25.21 46.52
C LEU A 450 -15.16 -25.19 46.88
N CYS A 451 -14.46 -24.07 46.63
CA CYS A 451 -13.06 -23.90 47.05
C CYS A 451 -12.91 -23.99 48.58
N CYS A 452 -13.82 -23.37 49.34
CA CYS A 452 -13.82 -23.39 50.79
C CYS A 452 -13.98 -24.81 51.38
N MET A 453 -14.74 -25.70 50.73
CA MET A 453 -14.83 -27.11 51.14
C MET A 453 -13.45 -27.79 51.13
N VAL A 454 -12.63 -27.53 50.10
CA VAL A 454 -11.27 -28.08 50.01
C VAL A 454 -10.31 -27.38 50.97
N VAL A 455 -10.41 -26.06 51.10
CA VAL A 455 -9.60 -25.28 52.07
C VAL A 455 -9.84 -25.76 53.50
N LEU A 456 -11.07 -26.11 53.86
CA LEU A 456 -11.38 -26.64 55.19
C LEU A 456 -10.62 -27.97 55.46
N VAL A 457 -10.60 -28.87 54.48
CA VAL A 457 -9.82 -30.12 54.57
C VAL A 457 -8.32 -29.82 54.69
N LEU A 458 -7.81 -28.89 53.88
CA LEU A 458 -6.41 -28.47 53.94
C LEU A 458 -6.05 -27.85 55.29
N ALA A 459 -6.93 -27.03 55.87
CA ALA A 459 -6.72 -26.43 57.18
C ALA A 459 -6.53 -27.50 58.26
N PHE A 460 -7.39 -28.53 58.27
CA PHE A 460 -7.24 -29.68 59.17
C PHE A 460 -5.96 -30.47 58.92
N ASN A 461 -5.55 -30.65 57.65
CA ASN A 461 -4.30 -31.32 57.31
C ASN A 461 -3.06 -30.53 57.76
N TYR A 462 -3.01 -29.23 57.51
CA TYR A 462 -1.88 -28.38 57.91
C TYR A 462 -1.81 -28.21 59.43
N LEU A 463 -2.92 -27.94 60.11
CA LEU A 463 -2.98 -27.90 61.58
C LEU A 463 -2.62 -29.26 62.18
N GLY A 464 -3.11 -30.35 61.59
CA GLY A 464 -2.79 -31.71 62.00
C GLY A 464 -1.31 -32.05 61.86
N LEU A 465 -0.67 -31.65 60.75
CA LEU A 465 0.77 -31.77 60.54
C LEU A 465 1.57 -30.89 61.50
N LEU A 466 1.17 -29.63 61.69
CA LEU A 466 1.86 -28.67 62.56
C LEU A 466 1.82 -29.13 64.03
N CYS A 467 0.62 -29.37 64.58
CA CYS A 467 0.46 -29.86 65.95
C CYS A 467 1.02 -31.27 66.14
N GLY A 468 0.90 -32.13 65.12
CA GLY A 468 1.46 -33.48 65.15
C GLY A 468 2.98 -33.49 65.18
N THR A 469 3.64 -32.66 64.37
CA THR A 469 5.11 -32.61 64.31
C THR A 469 5.72 -31.86 65.49
N LEU A 470 5.19 -30.68 65.86
CA LEU A 470 5.69 -29.88 66.98
C LEU A 470 5.36 -30.49 68.35
N GLY A 471 4.22 -31.18 68.46
CA GLY A 471 3.80 -31.82 69.71
C GLY A 471 4.38 -33.22 69.93
N TYR A 472 5.09 -33.78 68.95
CA TYR A 472 5.65 -35.14 69.03
C TYR A 472 6.89 -35.18 69.90
N ASP A 473 6.82 -35.92 70.99
CA ASP A 473 7.95 -36.23 71.86
C ASP A 473 8.48 -37.64 71.53
N LYS A 474 9.77 -37.73 71.24
CA LYS A 474 10.46 -39.01 70.92
C LYS A 474 10.59 -39.91 72.15
N HIS A 475 10.59 -39.34 73.35
CA HIS A 475 10.77 -40.07 74.60
C HIS A 475 9.44 -40.47 75.26
N ALA A 476 8.31 -39.96 74.77
CA ALA A 476 6.99 -40.35 75.24
C ALA A 476 6.53 -41.64 74.54
N SER A 477 6.02 -42.60 75.31
CA SER A 477 5.45 -43.81 74.74
C SER A 477 4.11 -43.49 74.02
N PRO A 478 3.69 -44.30 73.03
CA PRO A 478 2.38 -44.20 72.38
C PRO A 478 1.18 -43.95 73.31
N THR A 479 1.19 -44.48 74.54
CA THR A 479 0.12 -44.31 75.55
C THR A 479 0.21 -43.00 76.34
N THR A 480 1.40 -42.39 76.45
CA THR A 480 1.64 -41.16 77.23
C THR A 480 1.81 -39.90 76.39
N ARG A 481 1.41 -39.91 75.11
CA ARG A 481 1.58 -38.77 74.20
C ARG A 481 0.96 -37.47 74.72
N GLY A 482 1.67 -36.36 74.50
CA GLY A 482 1.25 -35.02 74.89
C GLY A 482 -0.05 -34.56 74.21
N CYS A 483 -0.74 -33.62 74.85
CA CYS A 483 -2.04 -33.11 74.38
C CYS A 483 -1.94 -32.50 72.96
N ILE A 484 -0.86 -31.79 72.64
CA ILE A 484 -0.65 -31.15 71.33
C ILE A 484 -0.53 -32.17 70.20
N SER A 485 0.25 -33.25 70.41
CA SER A 485 0.35 -34.36 69.44
C SER A 485 -0.99 -35.05 69.23
N ASN A 486 -1.72 -35.34 70.33
CA ASN A 486 -3.03 -35.99 70.24
C ASN A 486 -4.04 -35.14 69.46
N THR A 487 -4.03 -33.82 69.66
CA THR A 487 -4.83 -32.88 68.88
C THR A 487 -4.44 -32.92 67.41
N GLY A 488 -3.14 -32.96 67.07
CA GLY A 488 -2.68 -33.07 65.69
C GLY A 488 -3.22 -34.31 64.97
N GLY A 489 -3.14 -35.48 65.62
CA GLY A 489 -3.70 -36.72 65.08
C GLY A 489 -5.24 -36.72 64.99
N THR A 490 -5.93 -36.02 65.88
CA THR A 490 -7.40 -35.85 65.84
C THR A 490 -7.81 -34.92 64.69
N MET A 491 -7.08 -33.83 64.46
CA MET A 491 -7.30 -32.90 63.34
C MET A 491 -7.09 -33.59 61.99
N LEU A 492 -6.07 -34.44 61.84
CA LEU A 492 -5.90 -35.25 60.62
C LEU A 492 -7.10 -36.17 60.36
N MET A 493 -7.65 -36.79 61.41
CA MET A 493 -8.85 -37.63 61.29
C MET A 493 -10.12 -36.82 60.99
N ALA A 494 -10.23 -35.60 61.50
CA ALA A 494 -11.30 -34.68 61.13
C ALA A 494 -11.22 -34.31 59.63
N GLY A 495 -10.01 -34.00 59.13
CA GLY A 495 -9.76 -33.77 57.71
C GLY A 495 -10.15 -34.96 56.82
N VAL A 496 -9.87 -36.19 57.26
CA VAL A 496 -10.33 -37.43 56.61
C VAL A 496 -11.85 -37.52 56.56
N GLY A 497 -12.53 -37.21 57.66
CA GLY A 497 -14.00 -37.19 57.73
C GLY A 497 -14.62 -36.23 56.72
N PHE A 498 -14.17 -34.97 56.72
CA PHE A 498 -14.62 -33.97 55.74
C PHE A 498 -14.26 -34.34 54.30
N SER A 499 -13.12 -35.00 54.08
CA SER A 499 -12.75 -35.50 52.75
C SER A 499 -13.78 -36.49 52.22
N PHE A 500 -14.24 -37.46 53.01
CA PHE A 500 -15.28 -38.40 52.57
C PHE A 500 -16.63 -37.71 52.32
N ILE A 501 -16.98 -36.69 53.12
CA ILE A 501 -18.23 -35.94 52.97
C ILE A 501 -18.23 -35.10 51.68
N PHE A 502 -17.13 -34.38 51.40
CA PHE A 502 -17.09 -33.43 50.28
C PHE A 502 -16.65 -34.04 48.95
N SER A 503 -15.78 -35.07 48.95
CA SER A 503 -15.12 -35.53 47.71
C SER A 503 -16.10 -36.00 46.63
N TRP A 504 -17.19 -36.68 47.01
CA TRP A 504 -18.17 -37.17 46.03
C TRP A 504 -19.02 -36.04 45.44
N VAL A 505 -19.38 -35.05 46.26
CA VAL A 505 -20.09 -33.83 45.81
C VAL A 505 -19.20 -33.03 44.87
N LEU A 506 -17.94 -32.79 45.25
CA LEU A 506 -16.97 -32.06 44.44
C LEU A 506 -16.71 -32.78 43.11
N MET A 507 -16.53 -34.11 43.12
CA MET A 507 -16.34 -34.88 41.89
C MET A 507 -17.57 -34.84 40.98
N GLY A 508 -18.78 -34.92 41.55
CA GLY A 508 -20.02 -34.78 40.78
C GLY A 508 -20.11 -33.43 40.06
N VAL A 509 -19.88 -32.34 40.78
CA VAL A 509 -19.88 -30.97 40.21
C VAL A 509 -18.78 -30.82 39.15
N VAL A 510 -17.56 -31.25 39.45
CA VAL A 510 -16.43 -31.20 38.50
C VAL A 510 -16.75 -31.97 37.22
N THR A 511 -17.34 -33.16 37.33
CA THR A 511 -17.68 -33.99 36.17
C THR A 511 -18.71 -33.31 35.27
N VAL A 512 -19.74 -32.67 35.86
CA VAL A 512 -20.75 -31.93 35.10
C VAL A 512 -20.13 -30.74 34.37
N ILE A 513 -19.34 -29.92 35.07
CA ILE A 513 -18.71 -28.72 34.48
C ILE A 513 -17.64 -29.10 33.43
N PHE A 514 -16.91 -30.20 33.65
CA PHE A 514 -15.96 -30.75 32.67
C PHE A 514 -16.66 -31.15 31.38
N LEU A 515 -17.76 -31.90 31.49
CA LEU A 515 -18.50 -32.36 30.31
C LEU A 515 -19.05 -31.20 29.51
N THR A 516 -19.64 -30.19 30.17
CA THR A 516 -20.18 -29.02 29.48
C THR A 516 -19.07 -28.13 28.92
N GLY A 517 -18.09 -27.74 29.74
CA GLY A 517 -17.02 -26.82 29.34
C GLY A 517 -16.05 -27.41 28.33
N GLY A 518 -15.68 -28.68 28.47
CA GLY A 518 -14.78 -29.35 27.54
C GLY A 518 -15.43 -29.59 26.17
N ASN A 519 -16.73 -29.92 26.13
CA ASN A 519 -17.46 -30.00 24.87
C ASN A 519 -17.62 -28.63 24.22
N LEU A 520 -17.95 -27.58 24.98
CA LEU A 520 -18.06 -26.22 24.44
C LEU A 520 -16.73 -25.73 23.87
N GLU A 521 -15.60 -26.07 24.50
CA GLU A 521 -14.28 -25.78 23.94
C GLU A 521 -14.07 -26.47 22.59
N LYS A 522 -14.32 -27.79 22.53
CA LYS A 522 -14.01 -28.63 21.36
C LYS A 522 -15.01 -28.53 20.20
N LEU A 523 -16.28 -28.31 20.48
CA LEU A 523 -17.34 -28.26 19.46
C LEU A 523 -17.73 -26.83 19.06
N PHE A 524 -17.40 -25.83 19.88
CA PHE A 524 -17.77 -24.44 19.62
C PHE A 524 -16.54 -23.53 19.50
N CYS A 525 -15.72 -23.39 20.54
CA CYS A 525 -14.65 -22.38 20.56
C CYS A 525 -13.50 -22.63 19.58
N GLU A 526 -12.94 -23.84 19.55
CA GLU A 526 -11.86 -24.20 18.61
C GLU A 526 -12.33 -24.12 17.14
N PRO A 527 -13.51 -24.65 16.76
CA PRO A 527 -14.07 -24.49 15.40
C PRO A 527 -14.44 -23.03 15.04
N PHE A 528 -14.79 -22.20 16.02
CA PHE A 528 -15.06 -20.78 15.79
C PHE A 528 -13.77 -20.05 15.42
N HIS A 529 -12.72 -20.21 16.22
CA HIS A 529 -11.41 -19.59 15.98
C HIS A 529 -10.78 -20.05 14.64
N THR A 530 -10.93 -21.32 14.29
CA THR A 530 -10.43 -21.90 13.01
C THR A 530 -11.35 -21.62 11.81
N LYS A 531 -12.47 -20.92 12.02
CA LYS A 531 -13.50 -20.60 11.03
C LYS A 531 -14.25 -21.80 10.44
N GLU A 532 -14.09 -22.99 10.99
CA GLU A 532 -14.81 -24.18 10.54
C GLU A 532 -16.31 -24.10 10.84
N LEU A 533 -16.70 -23.34 11.87
CA LEU A 533 -18.09 -23.10 12.22
C LEU A 533 -18.83 -22.29 11.13
N PHE A 534 -18.15 -21.33 10.48
CA PHE A 534 -18.72 -20.60 9.33
C PHE A 534 -19.00 -21.53 8.15
N LYS A 535 -18.15 -22.53 7.89
CA LYS A 535 -18.38 -23.53 6.82
C LYS A 535 -19.64 -24.36 7.06
N VAL A 536 -20.01 -24.62 8.33
CA VAL A 536 -21.27 -25.28 8.67
C VAL A 536 -22.45 -24.38 8.32
N VAL A 537 -22.42 -23.11 8.74
CA VAL A 537 -23.48 -22.12 8.42
C VAL A 537 -23.62 -21.90 6.92
N ASP A 538 -22.50 -21.92 6.19
CA ASP A 538 -22.43 -21.77 4.74
C ASP A 538 -22.80 -23.04 3.97
N THR A 539 -23.20 -24.11 4.66
CA THR A 539 -23.63 -25.34 3.99
C THR A 539 -24.94 -25.12 3.24
N PRO A 540 -25.02 -25.53 1.95
CA PRO A 540 -26.20 -25.30 1.15
C PRO A 540 -27.49 -25.88 1.73
N TYR A 541 -28.54 -25.07 1.76
CA TYR A 541 -29.90 -25.44 2.19
C TYR A 541 -30.01 -25.89 3.64
N LEU A 542 -29.03 -25.54 4.49
CA LEU A 542 -28.99 -25.98 5.88
C LEU A 542 -30.00 -25.22 6.76
N VAL A 543 -30.00 -23.89 6.70
CA VAL A 543 -30.85 -23.04 7.57
C VAL A 543 -32.30 -23.02 7.08
N ASN A 544 -32.49 -22.98 5.77
CA ASN A 544 -33.78 -23.02 5.11
C ASN A 544 -33.65 -23.82 3.80
N SER A 545 -34.64 -24.65 3.49
CA SER A 545 -34.69 -25.43 2.24
C SER A 545 -34.73 -24.57 0.98
N GLU A 546 -35.19 -23.32 1.08
CA GLU A 546 -35.27 -22.37 -0.03
C GLU A 546 -34.00 -21.54 -0.20
N TRP A 547 -33.11 -21.52 0.80
CA TRP A 547 -31.92 -20.67 0.78
C TRP A 547 -30.68 -21.53 0.55
N LYS A 548 -30.03 -21.33 -0.61
CA LYS A 548 -28.72 -21.93 -0.87
C LYS A 548 -27.74 -21.47 0.21
N ASN A 549 -27.57 -20.15 0.40
CA ASN A 549 -26.75 -19.59 1.48
C ASN A 549 -27.60 -18.71 2.41
N PHE A 550 -27.27 -18.69 3.70
CA PHE A 550 -28.05 -17.98 4.72
C PHE A 550 -28.14 -16.47 4.47
N ILE A 551 -27.01 -15.79 4.27
CA ILE A 551 -26.96 -14.33 4.13
C ILE A 551 -27.70 -13.85 2.87
N PRO A 552 -27.41 -14.40 1.67
CA PRO A 552 -28.19 -14.16 0.46
C PRO A 552 -29.69 -14.34 0.61
N GLY A 553 -30.12 -15.50 1.13
CA GLY A 553 -31.53 -15.83 1.26
C GLY A 553 -32.27 -14.90 2.23
N TYR A 554 -31.61 -14.52 3.33
CA TYR A 554 -32.21 -13.64 4.34
C TYR A 554 -32.24 -12.16 3.91
N MET A 555 -31.13 -11.63 3.36
CA MET A 555 -31.00 -10.20 3.07
C MET A 555 -31.48 -9.81 1.68
N TYR A 556 -31.29 -10.67 0.68
CA TYR A 556 -31.55 -10.34 -0.73
C TYR A 556 -32.74 -11.11 -1.32
N ASN A 557 -33.22 -12.14 -0.62
CA ASN A 557 -34.20 -13.10 -1.15
C ASN A 557 -33.75 -13.69 -2.50
N ASP A 558 -32.43 -13.79 -2.72
CA ASP A 558 -31.78 -14.31 -3.92
C ASP A 558 -30.88 -15.47 -3.51
N SER A 559 -31.21 -16.67 -3.97
CA SER A 559 -30.50 -17.90 -3.66
C SER A 559 -29.30 -18.16 -4.57
N ASP A 560 -29.14 -17.43 -5.67
CA ASP A 560 -28.06 -17.62 -6.65
C ASP A 560 -26.82 -16.76 -6.34
N LEU A 561 -26.95 -15.79 -5.44
CA LEU A 561 -25.81 -14.95 -5.01
C LEU A 561 -24.80 -15.76 -4.17
N GLU A 562 -23.58 -15.90 -4.69
CA GLU A 562 -22.46 -16.56 -4.01
C GLU A 562 -21.81 -15.64 -2.94
N LEU A 563 -22.52 -15.41 -1.84
CA LEU A 563 -21.99 -14.76 -0.63
C LEU A 563 -22.04 -15.75 0.54
N THR A 564 -20.90 -15.97 1.18
CA THR A 564 -20.75 -16.85 2.35
C THR A 564 -20.45 -16.03 3.60
N SER A 565 -20.86 -16.50 4.77
CA SER A 565 -20.58 -15.87 6.05
C SER A 565 -19.08 -15.79 6.35
N GLU A 566 -18.33 -16.82 5.97
CA GLU A 566 -16.86 -16.81 6.04
C GLU A 566 -16.27 -15.68 5.19
N SER A 567 -16.70 -15.56 3.93
CA SER A 567 -16.19 -14.52 3.03
C SER A 567 -16.53 -13.11 3.49
N LEU A 568 -17.74 -12.90 4.03
CA LEU A 568 -18.18 -11.62 4.60
C LEU A 568 -17.31 -11.26 5.81
N TYR A 569 -17.18 -12.17 6.77
CA TYR A 569 -16.39 -11.97 7.97
C TYR A 569 -14.92 -11.70 7.63
N SER A 570 -14.30 -12.52 6.78
CA SER A 570 -12.90 -12.37 6.37
C SER A 570 -12.66 -11.04 5.63
N THR A 571 -13.55 -10.63 4.74
CA THR A 571 -13.47 -9.34 4.02
C THR A 571 -13.57 -8.16 4.98
N CYS A 572 -14.48 -8.23 5.97
CA CYS A 572 -14.61 -7.20 6.99
C CYS A 572 -13.44 -7.18 7.99
N LYS A 573 -12.84 -8.34 8.28
CA LYS A 573 -11.65 -8.44 9.13
C LYS A 573 -10.45 -7.72 8.51
N GLU A 574 -10.37 -7.72 7.17
CA GLU A 574 -9.38 -6.96 6.36
C GLU A 574 -9.72 -5.47 6.22
N ASN A 575 -10.76 -4.97 6.90
CA ASN A 575 -11.18 -3.56 6.88
C ASN A 575 -11.57 -3.03 5.48
N LYS A 576 -12.09 -3.91 4.61
CA LYS A 576 -12.61 -3.52 3.29
C LYS A 576 -14.01 -2.90 3.38
N GLY A 577 -14.43 -2.20 2.33
CA GLY A 577 -15.74 -1.57 2.24
C GLY A 577 -16.89 -2.58 2.22
N ILE A 578 -18.01 -2.22 2.86
CA ILE A 578 -19.23 -3.07 2.91
C ILE A 578 -19.75 -3.40 1.50
N TYR A 579 -19.49 -2.53 0.52
CA TYR A 579 -19.90 -2.74 -0.88
C TYR A 579 -19.30 -4.02 -1.46
N SER A 580 -18.00 -4.25 -1.24
CA SER A 580 -17.33 -5.49 -1.66
C SER A 580 -17.72 -6.66 -0.76
N ALA A 581 -17.81 -6.43 0.54
CA ALA A 581 -18.05 -7.50 1.52
C ALA A 581 -19.44 -8.15 1.36
N MET A 582 -20.46 -7.34 1.07
CA MET A 582 -21.85 -7.79 0.87
C MET A 582 -22.20 -8.03 -0.60
N ARG A 583 -21.23 -7.95 -1.53
CA ARG A 583 -21.46 -8.09 -2.98
C ARG A 583 -22.57 -7.16 -3.51
N LEU A 584 -22.58 -5.92 -3.02
CA LEU A 584 -23.54 -4.91 -3.46
C LEU A 584 -23.38 -4.55 -4.95
N ASP A 585 -22.29 -4.97 -5.61
CA ASP A 585 -22.12 -4.91 -7.06
C ASP A 585 -23.22 -5.62 -7.85
N ARG A 586 -23.83 -6.66 -7.29
CA ARG A 586 -24.91 -7.42 -7.93
C ARG A 586 -26.28 -6.75 -7.81
N VAL A 587 -26.50 -6.01 -6.74
CA VAL A 587 -27.75 -5.29 -6.47
C VAL A 587 -27.70 -3.88 -7.02
N PHE A 588 -26.53 -3.25 -6.90
CA PHE A 588 -26.29 -1.87 -7.25
C PHE A 588 -24.99 -1.75 -8.04
N ASN A 589 -25.08 -2.00 -9.35
CA ASN A 589 -23.93 -1.92 -10.22
C ASN A 589 -23.64 -0.47 -10.63
N ILE A 590 -22.67 0.14 -9.97
CA ILE A 590 -22.27 1.53 -10.24
C ILE A 590 -21.65 1.69 -11.63
N SER A 591 -21.00 0.67 -12.16
CA SER A 591 -20.46 0.70 -13.53
C SER A 591 -21.55 0.68 -14.60
N SER A 592 -22.75 0.16 -14.29
CA SER A 592 -23.91 0.24 -15.21
C SER A 592 -24.55 1.63 -15.24
N PHE A 593 -24.34 2.42 -14.18
CA PHE A 593 -24.91 3.76 -14.05
C PHE A 593 -23.92 4.84 -14.48
N LEU A 594 -22.66 4.72 -14.05
CA LEU A 594 -21.53 5.45 -14.60
C LEU A 594 -21.04 4.81 -15.91
N ASN A 595 -21.97 4.24 -16.69
CA ASN A 595 -21.64 3.47 -17.87
C ASN A 595 -20.98 4.39 -18.89
N THR A 596 -19.66 4.27 -18.92
CA THR A 596 -18.77 5.07 -19.74
C THR A 596 -19.17 4.94 -21.20
N THR A 597 -19.84 3.86 -21.62
CA THR A 597 -20.22 3.67 -23.03
C THR A 597 -21.31 4.61 -23.52
N VAL A 598 -22.33 4.95 -22.72
CA VAL A 598 -23.38 5.90 -23.14
C VAL A 598 -22.81 7.31 -23.15
N PHE A 599 -22.10 7.67 -22.08
CA PHE A 599 -21.39 8.93 -21.95
C PHE A 599 -20.36 9.16 -23.06
N THR A 600 -19.48 8.18 -23.27
CA THR A 600 -18.44 8.23 -24.29
C THR A 600 -19.06 8.31 -25.66
N LYS A 601 -20.17 7.61 -25.92
CA LYS A 601 -20.84 7.65 -27.21
C LYS A 601 -21.40 9.04 -27.52
N ASP A 602 -22.06 9.69 -26.55
CA ASP A 602 -22.63 11.01 -26.78
C ASP A 602 -21.54 12.08 -26.92
N MET A 603 -20.50 12.03 -26.08
CA MET A 603 -19.38 12.96 -26.17
C MET A 603 -18.53 12.76 -27.43
N VAL A 604 -18.27 11.50 -27.82
CA VAL A 604 -17.63 11.16 -29.10
C VAL A 604 -18.48 11.63 -30.27
N SER A 605 -19.81 11.46 -30.22
CA SER A 605 -20.68 11.92 -31.32
C SER A 605 -20.67 13.44 -31.52
N GLN A 606 -20.58 14.22 -30.43
CA GLN A 606 -20.47 15.68 -30.50
C GLN A 606 -19.11 16.10 -31.05
N LEU A 607 -18.02 15.45 -30.63
CA LEU A 607 -16.66 15.78 -31.08
C LEU A 607 -16.33 15.24 -32.47
N ASP A 608 -16.94 14.13 -32.91
CA ASP A 608 -16.86 13.62 -34.29
C ASP A 608 -17.55 14.58 -35.28
N SER A 609 -18.46 15.43 -34.79
CA SER A 609 -19.11 16.46 -35.60
C SER A 609 -18.22 17.68 -35.86
N VAL A 610 -17.05 17.77 -35.22
CA VAL A 610 -16.07 18.84 -35.43
C VAL A 610 -15.57 18.83 -36.88
N LYS A 611 -15.92 19.88 -37.61
CA LYS A 611 -15.45 20.12 -38.97
C LYS A 611 -14.66 21.42 -38.99
N ILE A 612 -13.34 21.29 -38.88
CA ILE A 612 -12.43 22.43 -38.99
C ILE A 612 -12.02 22.58 -40.46
N ASP A 613 -12.28 23.75 -41.02
CA ASP A 613 -11.86 24.13 -42.36
C ASP A 613 -10.63 25.05 -42.28
N LEU A 614 -9.50 24.57 -42.81
CA LEU A 614 -8.24 25.30 -42.90
C LEU A 614 -7.97 25.85 -44.30
N ARG A 615 -8.89 25.69 -45.26
CA ARG A 615 -8.70 26.13 -46.66
C ARG A 615 -8.53 27.63 -46.81
N ALA A 616 -8.91 28.41 -45.80
CA ALA A 616 -8.67 29.85 -45.75
C ALA A 616 -7.18 30.22 -45.58
N ILE A 617 -6.33 29.28 -45.14
CA ILE A 617 -4.88 29.51 -45.00
C ILE A 617 -4.24 29.48 -46.38
N ILE A 618 -3.72 30.62 -46.82
CA ILE A 618 -2.98 30.78 -48.08
C ILE A 618 -1.50 30.98 -47.73
N LEU A 619 -0.65 30.05 -48.13
CA LEU A 619 0.79 30.08 -47.82
C LEU A 619 1.55 31.11 -48.66
N LEU A 620 1.25 31.16 -49.95
CA LEU A 620 1.82 32.12 -50.88
C LEU A 620 0.73 32.56 -51.86
N GLU A 621 0.45 33.87 -51.87
CA GLU A 621 -0.54 34.47 -52.76
C GLU A 621 -0.10 34.36 -54.23
N ALA A 622 -1.06 34.47 -55.16
CA ALA A 622 -0.79 34.40 -56.60
C ALA A 622 0.26 35.44 -57.05
N GLU A 623 0.26 36.62 -56.43
CA GLU A 623 1.29 37.65 -56.65
C GLU A 623 2.70 37.15 -56.31
N GLY A 624 2.88 36.48 -55.16
CA GLY A 624 4.17 35.92 -54.76
C GLY A 624 4.64 34.78 -55.67
N LYS A 625 3.72 33.94 -56.14
CA LYS A 625 4.02 32.90 -57.13
C LYS A 625 4.47 33.50 -58.47
N GLN A 626 3.77 34.53 -58.95
CA GLN A 626 4.14 35.22 -60.18
C GLN A 626 5.51 35.91 -60.04
N ASN A 627 5.76 36.54 -58.88
CA ASN A 627 7.04 37.20 -58.62
C ASN A 627 8.25 36.25 -58.70
N LEU A 628 8.09 35.02 -58.19
CA LEU A 628 9.09 33.95 -58.31
C LEU A 628 9.32 33.56 -59.78
N GLN A 629 8.24 33.44 -60.58
CA GLN A 629 8.35 33.14 -62.01
C GLN A 629 9.06 34.28 -62.76
N ASP A 630 8.68 35.52 -62.51
CA ASP A 630 9.28 36.71 -63.11
C ASP A 630 10.80 36.80 -62.80
N PHE A 631 11.23 36.34 -61.62
CA PHE A 631 12.65 36.22 -61.28
C PHE A 631 13.38 35.19 -62.13
N SER A 632 12.77 34.01 -62.35
CA SER A 632 13.36 33.00 -63.24
C SER A 632 13.47 33.47 -64.70
N GLU A 633 12.58 34.37 -65.12
CA GLU A 633 12.50 34.93 -66.48
C GLU A 633 13.21 36.30 -66.62
N ALA A 634 14.00 36.70 -65.62
CA ALA A 634 14.72 37.98 -65.61
C ALA A 634 15.82 38.08 -66.70
N GLY A 635 16.06 37.02 -67.48
CA GLY A 635 17.01 37.01 -68.60
C GLY A 635 18.48 36.89 -68.17
N LEU A 636 18.76 36.34 -66.98
CA LEU A 636 20.12 36.15 -66.48
C LEU A 636 20.92 35.15 -67.34
N SER A 637 20.27 34.07 -67.80
CA SER A 637 20.87 33.07 -68.68
C SER A 637 21.22 33.60 -70.08
N GLU A 638 20.69 34.76 -70.46
CA GLU A 638 20.96 35.41 -71.75
C GLU A 638 22.28 36.20 -71.73
N ILE A 639 22.89 36.40 -70.55
CA ILE A 639 24.18 37.10 -70.41
C ILE A 639 25.30 36.18 -70.88
N ASN A 640 26.13 36.65 -71.82
CA ASN A 640 27.32 35.91 -72.25
C ASN A 640 28.47 36.08 -71.24
N TYR A 641 28.42 35.34 -70.13
CA TYR A 641 29.43 35.40 -69.07
C TYR A 641 30.86 35.14 -69.57
N ALA A 642 31.04 34.29 -70.59
CA ALA A 642 32.34 33.96 -71.15
C ALA A 642 33.04 35.19 -71.74
N ASP A 643 32.32 36.03 -72.49
CA ASP A 643 32.90 37.24 -73.09
C ASP A 643 33.44 38.21 -72.04
N TYR A 644 32.69 38.42 -70.94
CA TYR A 644 33.14 39.29 -69.86
C TYR A 644 34.35 38.72 -69.13
N LEU A 645 34.32 37.42 -68.80
CA LEU A 645 35.41 36.79 -68.07
C LEU A 645 36.68 36.68 -68.92
N GLU A 646 36.58 36.41 -70.22
CA GLU A 646 37.72 36.41 -71.13
C GLU A 646 38.36 37.79 -71.22
N GLU A 647 37.55 38.85 -71.36
CA GLU A 647 38.06 40.22 -71.50
C GLU A 647 38.73 40.72 -70.21
N VAL A 648 38.14 40.41 -69.05
CA VAL A 648 38.73 40.75 -67.75
C VAL A 648 40.08 40.05 -67.52
N ASN A 649 40.28 38.85 -68.07
CA ASN A 649 41.54 38.11 -67.90
C ASN A 649 42.71 38.64 -68.77
N LYS A 650 42.47 39.56 -69.72
CA LYS A 650 43.52 40.10 -70.62
C LYS A 650 44.44 41.15 -69.96
N GLY A 651 44.09 41.67 -68.79
CA GLY A 651 44.79 42.78 -68.14
C GLY A 651 44.50 44.14 -68.80
N VAL A 652 44.78 45.25 -68.10
CA VAL A 652 44.46 46.61 -68.60
C VAL A 652 45.35 47.02 -69.79
N THR A 653 46.66 46.79 -69.69
CA THR A 653 47.67 47.12 -70.71
C THR A 653 48.48 45.91 -71.11
N VAL A 654 49.03 45.90 -72.34
CA VAL A 654 49.85 44.77 -72.85
C VAL A 654 51.18 44.64 -72.09
N VAL A 655 51.70 45.76 -71.60
CA VAL A 655 52.88 45.84 -70.73
C VAL A 655 52.50 46.55 -69.44
N ASP A 656 53.10 46.14 -68.31
CA ASP A 656 52.97 46.88 -67.06
C ASP A 656 53.53 48.30 -67.22
N LEU A 657 52.67 49.30 -67.06
CA LEU A 657 53.00 50.68 -67.39
C LEU A 657 54.11 51.24 -66.48
N LEU A 658 54.18 50.79 -65.23
CA LEU A 658 55.24 51.18 -64.29
C LEU A 658 56.59 50.56 -64.67
N SER A 659 56.60 49.30 -65.09
CA SER A 659 57.79 48.62 -65.60
C SER A 659 58.28 49.27 -66.89
N PHE A 660 57.37 49.60 -67.80
CA PHE A 660 57.70 50.35 -69.02
C PHE A 660 58.27 51.73 -68.69
N ALA A 661 57.67 52.46 -67.75
CA ALA A 661 58.15 53.78 -67.33
C ALA A 661 59.54 53.73 -66.68
N ARG A 662 59.82 52.70 -65.84
CA ARG A 662 61.14 52.47 -65.24
C ARG A 662 62.22 52.14 -66.28
N GLU A 663 61.88 51.29 -67.25
CA GLU A 663 62.79 50.95 -68.35
C GLU A 663 63.09 52.17 -69.23
N LEU A 664 62.06 52.95 -69.56
CA LEU A 664 62.21 54.21 -70.29
C LEU A 664 63.10 55.20 -69.52
N GLU A 665 62.90 55.33 -68.20
CA GLU A 665 63.72 56.17 -67.33
C GLU A 665 65.19 55.72 -67.32
N ALA A 666 65.45 54.42 -67.11
CA ALA A 666 66.78 53.84 -67.11
C ALA A 666 67.51 54.06 -68.44
N GLN A 667 66.83 53.90 -69.57
CA GLN A 667 67.39 54.18 -70.89
C GLN A 667 67.68 55.67 -71.10
N THR A 668 66.83 56.56 -70.56
CA THR A 668 67.05 58.01 -70.65
C THR A 668 68.13 58.55 -69.71
N ASP A 669 68.39 57.91 -68.57
CA ASP A 669 69.43 58.30 -67.63
C ASP A 669 70.85 58.11 -68.18
N LEU A 670 71.00 57.17 -69.13
CA LEU A 670 72.26 56.92 -69.84
C LEU A 670 72.55 57.94 -70.96
N MET A 671 71.58 58.80 -71.30
CA MET A 671 71.74 59.81 -72.35
C MET A 671 72.42 61.09 -71.82
N PRO A 672 73.15 61.85 -72.66
CA PRO A 672 73.72 63.13 -72.28
C PRO A 672 72.62 64.15 -71.92
N ARG A 673 72.94 65.06 -70.99
CA ARG A 673 71.99 66.09 -70.53
C ARG A 673 71.63 67.03 -71.68
N GLY A 674 70.35 67.07 -72.02
CA GLY A 674 69.84 67.91 -73.10
C GLY A 674 68.31 67.95 -73.22
N PRO A 675 67.78 68.64 -74.24
CA PRO A 675 66.34 68.74 -74.50
C PRO A 675 65.67 67.38 -74.70
N LEU A 676 66.35 66.47 -75.42
CA LEU A 676 65.88 65.11 -75.70
C LEU A 676 65.67 64.29 -74.43
N GLN A 677 66.67 64.24 -73.54
CA GLN A 677 66.59 63.55 -72.25
C GLN A 677 65.45 64.11 -71.39
N SER A 678 65.34 65.43 -71.29
CA SER A 678 64.30 66.09 -70.48
C SER A 678 62.89 65.78 -70.99
N ALA A 679 62.70 65.76 -72.32
CA ALA A 679 61.41 65.42 -72.94
C ALA A 679 61.02 63.96 -72.66
N LEU A 680 61.95 63.01 -72.81
CA LEU A 680 61.69 61.59 -72.53
C LEU A 680 61.39 61.33 -71.04
N LYS A 681 62.09 61.99 -70.11
CA LYS A 681 61.75 61.96 -68.67
C LYS A 681 60.37 62.56 -68.38
N GLY A 682 59.96 63.59 -69.12
CA GLY A 682 58.60 64.14 -69.04
C GLY A 682 57.54 63.07 -69.33
N TYR A 683 57.75 62.23 -70.36
CA TYR A 683 56.86 61.14 -70.69
C TYR A 683 56.84 60.02 -69.62
N VAL A 684 57.96 59.73 -68.95
CA VAL A 684 57.99 58.84 -67.78
C VAL A 684 57.04 59.33 -66.69
N GLY A 685 57.07 60.65 -66.40
CA GLY A 685 56.14 61.28 -65.46
C GLY A 685 54.67 61.13 -65.89
N THR A 686 54.37 61.37 -67.16
CA THR A 686 53.02 61.17 -67.73
C THR A 686 52.56 59.71 -67.63
N LEU A 687 53.43 58.74 -67.91
CA LEU A 687 53.11 57.31 -67.79
C LEU A 687 52.81 56.90 -66.34
N ARG A 688 53.58 57.39 -65.36
CA ARG A 688 53.29 57.18 -63.93
C ARG A 688 51.94 57.79 -63.53
N GLN A 689 51.60 58.97 -64.04
CA GLN A 689 50.32 59.61 -63.80
C GLN A 689 49.16 58.83 -64.43
N ILE A 690 49.32 58.34 -65.67
CA ILE A 690 48.30 57.48 -66.32
C ILE A 690 48.08 56.20 -65.50
N HIS A 691 49.15 55.59 -64.98
CA HIS A 691 49.02 54.41 -64.13
C HIS A 691 48.18 54.70 -62.87
N SER A 692 48.54 55.74 -62.11
CA SER A 692 47.83 56.05 -60.86
C SER A 692 46.40 56.53 -61.04
N GLN A 693 46.13 57.32 -62.10
CA GLN A 693 44.82 57.95 -62.31
C GLN A 693 43.86 57.10 -63.15
N GLN A 694 44.35 56.19 -64.00
CA GLN A 694 43.52 55.43 -64.94
C GLN A 694 43.63 53.92 -64.76
N ILE A 695 44.83 53.37 -64.57
CA ILE A 695 44.99 51.91 -64.47
C ILE A 695 44.46 51.37 -63.13
N ILE A 696 44.81 51.97 -61.99
CA ILE A 696 44.37 51.48 -60.65
C ILE A 696 42.83 51.41 -60.53
N PRO A 697 42.04 52.45 -60.88
CA PRO A 697 40.58 52.35 -60.83
C PRO A 697 40.00 51.29 -61.77
N MET A 698 40.62 51.10 -62.95
CA MET A 698 40.21 50.06 -63.88
C MET A 698 40.51 48.65 -63.33
N GLU A 699 41.65 48.43 -62.67
CA GLU A 699 41.96 47.14 -62.03
C GLU A 699 40.96 46.80 -60.92
N GLN A 700 40.56 47.78 -60.11
CA GLN A 700 39.53 47.60 -59.08
C GLN A 700 38.16 47.25 -59.69
N ALA A 701 37.74 47.97 -60.73
CA ALA A 701 36.50 47.69 -61.45
C ALA A 701 36.53 46.32 -62.15
N MET A 702 37.67 45.89 -62.69
CA MET A 702 37.85 44.55 -63.25
C MET A 702 37.67 43.45 -62.19
N SER A 703 38.23 43.64 -60.98
CA SER A 703 38.05 42.69 -59.88
C SER A 703 36.58 42.58 -59.45
N ALA A 704 35.90 43.71 -59.30
CA ALA A 704 34.47 43.75 -58.96
C ALA A 704 33.60 43.11 -60.05
N LEU A 705 33.88 43.41 -61.32
CA LEU A 705 33.19 42.82 -62.46
C LEU A 705 33.37 41.29 -62.51
N ASN A 706 34.60 40.79 -62.30
CA ASN A 706 34.89 39.35 -62.26
C ASN A 706 34.10 38.64 -61.15
N GLN A 707 34.11 39.21 -59.93
CA GLN A 707 33.40 38.62 -58.79
C GLN A 707 31.89 38.57 -59.03
N SER A 708 31.29 39.67 -59.48
CA SER A 708 29.86 39.74 -59.75
C SER A 708 29.45 38.83 -60.91
N MET A 709 30.25 38.73 -61.98
CA MET A 709 29.95 37.84 -63.10
C MET A 709 30.00 36.36 -62.70
N ARG A 710 31.01 35.94 -61.92
CA ARG A 710 31.07 34.55 -61.41
C ARG A 710 29.92 34.22 -60.45
N PHE A 711 29.46 35.19 -59.67
CA PHE A 711 28.27 35.01 -58.82
C PHE A 711 27.02 34.82 -59.69
N LEU A 712 26.79 35.73 -60.65
CA LEU A 712 25.64 35.69 -61.54
C LEU A 712 25.61 34.42 -62.40
N GLU A 713 26.76 33.97 -62.92
CA GLU A 713 26.87 32.73 -63.71
C GLU A 713 26.39 31.50 -62.91
N ARG A 714 26.85 31.37 -61.66
CA ARG A 714 26.42 30.28 -60.77
C ARG A 714 24.93 30.37 -60.47
N THR A 715 24.42 31.58 -60.19
CA THR A 715 23.01 31.79 -59.89
C THR A 715 22.13 31.49 -61.10
N ALA A 716 22.48 31.98 -62.28
CA ALA A 716 21.68 31.84 -63.50
C ALA A 716 21.53 30.38 -63.96
N SER A 717 22.59 29.56 -63.82
CA SER A 717 22.59 28.17 -64.32
C SER A 717 21.55 27.25 -63.69
N ASP A 718 21.17 27.51 -62.44
CA ASP A 718 20.26 26.65 -61.67
C ASP A 718 18.97 27.39 -61.22
N LEU A 719 18.85 28.68 -61.55
CA LEU A 719 17.75 29.52 -61.06
C LEU A 719 16.35 28.99 -61.46
N PRO A 720 16.06 28.64 -62.73
CA PRO A 720 14.75 28.14 -63.11
C PRO A 720 14.36 26.85 -62.36
N ASN A 721 15.31 25.92 -62.21
CA ASN A 721 15.08 24.67 -61.47
C ASN A 721 14.82 24.93 -59.99
N LYS A 722 15.59 25.82 -59.35
CA LYS A 722 15.37 26.19 -57.95
C LYS A 722 14.02 26.88 -57.73
N VAL A 723 13.62 27.78 -58.62
CA VAL A 723 12.32 28.45 -58.55
C VAL A 723 11.17 27.44 -58.70
N LEU A 724 11.27 26.52 -59.67
CA LEU A 724 10.28 25.47 -59.84
C LEU A 724 10.17 24.57 -58.60
N ALA A 725 11.31 24.16 -58.03
CA ALA A 725 11.33 23.35 -56.80
C ALA A 725 10.72 24.08 -55.58
N VAL A 726 10.89 25.40 -55.50
CA VAL A 726 10.28 26.23 -54.45
C VAL A 726 8.76 26.31 -54.64
N LEU A 727 8.29 26.56 -55.88
CA LEU A 727 6.86 26.60 -56.21
C LEU A 727 6.19 25.25 -55.93
N GLU A 728 6.82 24.15 -56.34
CA GLU A 728 6.34 22.79 -56.09
C GLU A 728 6.25 22.49 -54.58
N ALA A 729 7.27 22.85 -53.79
CA ALA A 729 7.26 22.66 -52.34
C ALA A 729 6.09 23.42 -51.67
N ILE A 730 5.82 24.65 -52.11
CA ILE A 730 4.69 25.44 -51.62
C ILE A 730 3.35 24.85 -52.06
N GLU A 731 3.24 24.31 -53.28
CA GLU A 731 2.02 23.67 -53.74
C GLU A 731 1.70 22.37 -53.00
N ILE A 732 2.72 21.57 -52.70
CA ILE A 732 2.59 20.37 -51.86
C ILE A 732 2.12 20.78 -50.46
N ALA A 733 2.74 21.81 -49.85
CA ALA A 733 2.35 22.32 -48.54
C ALA A 733 0.91 22.88 -48.53
N GLN A 734 0.51 23.60 -49.59
CA GLN A 734 -0.84 24.14 -49.74
C GLN A 734 -1.88 23.02 -49.96
N PHE A 735 -1.50 21.95 -50.68
CA PHE A 735 -2.33 20.77 -50.86
C PHE A 735 -2.55 20.01 -49.54
N LEU A 736 -1.49 19.88 -48.72
CA LEU A 736 -1.59 19.31 -47.38
C LEU A 736 -2.65 20.04 -46.54
N ILE A 737 -2.62 21.38 -46.53
CA ILE A 737 -3.59 22.20 -45.79
C ILE A 737 -5.01 22.08 -46.37
N SER A 738 -5.15 22.10 -47.70
CA SER A 738 -6.46 22.20 -48.35
C SER A 738 -7.22 20.88 -48.46
N GLN A 739 -6.52 19.75 -48.56
CA GLN A 739 -7.12 18.44 -48.81
C GLN A 739 -6.77 17.40 -47.75
N ASN A 740 -5.50 17.32 -47.34
CA ASN A 740 -5.05 16.26 -46.41
C ASN A 740 -5.27 16.61 -44.93
N ALA A 741 -5.43 17.90 -44.62
CA ALA A 741 -5.65 18.38 -43.27
C ALA A 741 -6.89 17.76 -42.63
N THR A 742 -7.93 17.42 -43.39
CA THR A 742 -9.14 16.80 -42.83
C THR A 742 -8.84 15.49 -42.10
N HIS A 743 -7.94 14.65 -42.64
CA HIS A 743 -7.56 13.40 -41.98
C HIS A 743 -6.73 13.66 -40.70
N LEU A 744 -5.77 14.58 -40.78
CA LEU A 744 -4.91 14.98 -39.66
C LEU A 744 -5.76 15.59 -38.52
N ILE A 745 -6.66 16.50 -38.86
CA ILE A 745 -7.61 17.12 -37.93
C ILE A 745 -8.44 16.05 -37.23
N LYS A 746 -9.00 15.10 -38.00
CA LYS A 746 -9.77 14.00 -37.43
C LYS A 746 -8.93 13.18 -36.44
N GLN A 747 -7.72 12.81 -36.81
CA GLN A 747 -6.81 12.05 -35.95
C GLN A 747 -6.45 12.79 -34.66
N GLU A 748 -6.13 14.09 -34.73
CA GLU A 748 -5.81 14.89 -33.54
C GLU A 748 -7.05 15.18 -32.68
N THR A 749 -8.23 15.26 -33.30
CA THR A 749 -9.52 15.37 -32.61
C THR A 749 -9.85 14.08 -31.86
N GLU A 750 -9.64 12.90 -32.46
CA GLU A 750 -9.84 11.60 -31.79
C GLU A 750 -8.95 11.46 -30.54
N LYS A 751 -7.67 11.86 -30.63
CA LYS A 751 -6.75 11.88 -29.46
C LYS A 751 -7.21 12.84 -28.37
N TYR A 752 -7.71 14.02 -28.77
CA TYR A 752 -8.26 15.00 -27.84
C TYR A 752 -9.50 14.45 -27.12
N THR A 753 -10.43 13.88 -27.87
CA THR A 753 -11.63 13.22 -27.34
C THR A 753 -11.27 12.11 -26.36
N ALA A 754 -10.31 11.24 -26.71
CA ALA A 754 -9.84 10.18 -25.82
C ALA A 754 -9.27 10.71 -24.49
N THR A 755 -8.60 11.88 -24.52
CA THR A 755 -8.10 12.54 -23.32
C THR A 755 -9.25 13.00 -22.41
N LEU A 756 -10.26 13.65 -22.99
CA LEU A 756 -11.45 14.10 -22.24
C LEU A 756 -12.23 12.92 -21.64
N VAL A 757 -12.45 11.85 -22.40
CA VAL A 757 -13.11 10.62 -21.92
C VAL A 757 -12.28 9.97 -20.79
N GLY A 758 -10.96 10.00 -20.91
CA GLY A 758 -10.03 9.46 -19.93
C GLY A 758 -10.21 10.05 -18.52
N TYR A 759 -10.56 11.33 -18.40
CA TYR A 759 -10.83 11.97 -17.10
C TYR A 759 -12.04 11.37 -16.38
N PHE A 760 -13.12 11.10 -17.12
CA PHE A 760 -14.29 10.44 -16.55
C PHE A 760 -14.00 8.98 -16.21
N HIS A 761 -13.24 8.28 -17.05
CA HIS A 761 -12.84 6.90 -16.75
C HIS A 761 -12.03 6.83 -15.43
N GLN A 762 -11.12 7.78 -15.21
CA GLN A 762 -10.39 7.91 -13.94
C GLN A 762 -11.33 8.13 -12.75
N TYR A 763 -12.35 8.99 -12.89
CA TYR A 763 -13.34 9.21 -11.84
C TYR A 763 -14.14 7.94 -11.53
N VAL A 764 -14.62 7.23 -12.55
CA VAL A 764 -15.41 5.99 -12.38
C VAL A 764 -14.58 4.89 -11.70
N GLU A 765 -13.33 4.70 -12.13
CA GLU A 765 -12.47 3.69 -11.53
C GLU A 765 -12.06 4.05 -10.10
N TRP A 766 -11.84 5.33 -9.82
CA TRP A 766 -11.62 5.82 -8.46
C TRP A 766 -12.85 5.56 -7.58
N VAL A 767 -14.06 5.94 -8.00
CA VAL A 767 -15.32 5.65 -7.29
C VAL A 767 -15.47 4.15 -7.00
N ARG A 768 -15.22 3.29 -8.00
CA ARG A 768 -15.28 1.84 -7.87
C ARG A 768 -14.31 1.31 -6.81
N THR A 769 -13.07 1.78 -6.85
CA THR A 769 -12.02 1.36 -5.92
C THR A 769 -12.32 1.86 -4.50
N SER A 770 -12.69 3.14 -4.37
CA SER A 770 -13.06 3.76 -3.10
C SER A 770 -14.25 3.05 -2.45
N LEU A 771 -15.26 2.65 -3.22
CA LEU A 771 -16.39 1.88 -2.65
C LEU A 771 -16.02 0.48 -2.20
N ALA A 772 -15.13 -0.20 -2.94
CA ALA A 772 -14.68 -1.53 -2.59
C ALA A 772 -13.82 -1.54 -1.31
N MET A 773 -13.05 -0.46 -1.08
CA MET A 773 -11.98 -0.45 -0.07
C MET A 773 -12.17 0.57 1.05
N GLU A 774 -12.59 1.79 0.75
CA GLU A 774 -12.50 2.95 1.65
C GLU A 774 -13.85 3.43 2.19
N VAL A 775 -14.94 3.30 1.42
CA VAL A 775 -16.28 3.71 1.83
C VAL A 775 -16.94 2.62 2.67
N ALA A 776 -17.49 3.05 3.79
CA ALA A 776 -18.19 2.21 4.77
C ALA A 776 -17.36 0.94 5.10
N PRO A 777 -16.14 1.10 5.64
CA PRO A 777 -15.30 -0.04 6.00
C PRO A 777 -16.03 -0.91 7.03
N CYS A 778 -16.19 -2.20 6.75
CA CYS A 778 -17.08 -3.06 7.52
C CYS A 778 -16.42 -3.73 8.73
N LYS A 779 -15.26 -3.23 9.17
CA LYS A 779 -14.54 -3.71 10.36
C LYS A 779 -15.40 -3.82 11.63
N PRO A 780 -16.34 -2.89 11.93
CA PRO A 780 -17.20 -3.01 13.11
C PRO A 780 -17.99 -4.32 13.16
N PHE A 781 -18.41 -4.87 12.02
CA PHE A 781 -19.12 -6.15 11.97
C PHE A 781 -18.21 -7.33 12.35
N SER A 782 -16.97 -7.34 11.84
CA SER A 782 -15.99 -8.37 12.24
C SER A 782 -15.58 -8.24 13.71
N ASN A 783 -15.43 -7.01 14.21
CA ASN A 783 -15.11 -6.75 15.61
C ASN A 783 -16.23 -7.23 16.55
N MET A 784 -17.50 -7.13 16.13
CA MET A 784 -18.63 -7.64 16.90
C MET A 784 -18.60 -9.17 17.00
N VAL A 785 -18.27 -9.85 15.90
CA VAL A 785 -18.11 -11.31 15.86
C VAL A 785 -16.92 -11.75 16.72
N ASP A 786 -15.77 -11.10 16.58
CA ASP A 786 -14.57 -11.35 17.39
C ASP A 786 -14.84 -11.08 18.88
N THR A 787 -15.62 -10.03 19.20
CA THR A 787 -16.02 -9.73 20.57
C THR A 787 -16.91 -10.82 21.16
N ALA A 788 -17.87 -11.34 20.37
CA ALA A 788 -18.72 -12.44 20.81
C ALA A 788 -17.90 -13.71 21.10
N GLU A 789 -16.91 -14.00 20.25
CA GLU A 789 -15.94 -15.08 20.47
C GLU A 789 -15.13 -14.87 21.76
N ILE A 790 -14.55 -13.69 21.95
CA ILE A 790 -13.74 -13.36 23.14
C ILE A 790 -14.57 -13.53 24.41
N ILE A 791 -15.81 -13.04 24.43
CA ILE A 791 -16.69 -13.13 25.60
C ILE A 791 -17.06 -14.60 25.89
N ALA A 792 -17.48 -15.34 24.86
CA ALA A 792 -17.91 -16.72 25.03
C ALA A 792 -16.71 -17.62 25.38
N CYS A 793 -15.67 -17.61 24.56
CA CYS A 793 -14.58 -18.57 24.63
C CYS A 793 -13.51 -18.15 25.62
N SER A 794 -12.93 -16.97 25.46
CA SER A 794 -11.78 -16.54 26.26
C SER A 794 -12.15 -16.11 27.68
N PHE A 795 -13.31 -15.46 27.86
CA PHE A 795 -13.73 -15.04 29.21
C PHE A 795 -14.41 -16.20 29.94
N LEU A 796 -15.48 -16.75 29.37
CA LEU A 796 -16.33 -17.73 30.05
C LEU A 796 -15.77 -19.16 29.99
N ILE A 797 -15.60 -19.73 28.80
CA ILE A 797 -15.24 -21.15 28.64
C ILE A 797 -13.83 -21.44 29.19
N ASP A 798 -12.82 -20.65 28.85
CA ASP A 798 -11.46 -20.83 29.34
C ASP A 798 -11.36 -20.74 30.88
N SER A 799 -12.04 -19.76 31.47
CA SER A 799 -12.09 -19.61 32.94
C SER A 799 -12.84 -20.77 33.60
N MET A 800 -13.97 -21.19 33.04
CA MET A 800 -14.74 -22.33 33.55
C MET A 800 -13.94 -23.64 33.43
N ASN A 801 -13.23 -23.80 32.32
CA ASN A 801 -12.39 -24.97 32.06
C ASN A 801 -11.21 -25.06 33.01
N THR A 802 -10.58 -23.92 33.29
CA THR A 802 -9.52 -23.82 34.29
C THR A 802 -10.03 -24.06 35.70
N PHE A 803 -11.25 -23.60 36.01
CA PHE A 803 -11.87 -23.82 37.32
C PHE A 803 -12.06 -25.31 37.61
N TRP A 804 -12.73 -26.06 36.73
CA TRP A 804 -12.97 -27.49 36.97
C TRP A 804 -11.66 -28.29 36.94
N MET A 805 -10.67 -27.90 36.12
CA MET A 805 -9.37 -28.57 36.10
C MET A 805 -8.64 -28.44 37.45
N GLY A 806 -8.56 -27.22 38.00
CA GLY A 806 -7.94 -26.98 39.29
C GLY A 806 -8.67 -27.68 40.44
N LEU A 807 -10.00 -27.59 40.47
CA LEU A 807 -10.84 -28.23 41.48
C LEU A 807 -10.84 -29.76 41.38
N GLY A 808 -10.88 -30.29 40.15
CA GLY A 808 -10.84 -31.70 39.84
C GLY A 808 -9.51 -32.35 40.22
N CYS A 809 -8.39 -31.71 39.87
CA CYS A 809 -7.07 -32.13 40.35
C CYS A 809 -7.03 -32.16 41.87
N SER A 810 -7.53 -31.12 42.53
CA SER A 810 -7.58 -31.05 44.00
C SER A 810 -8.38 -32.21 44.60
N THR A 811 -9.53 -32.53 44.01
CA THR A 811 -10.42 -33.61 44.49
C THR A 811 -9.81 -35.00 44.26
N LEU A 812 -9.13 -35.22 43.14
CA LEU A 812 -8.40 -36.47 42.89
C LEU A 812 -7.29 -36.71 43.92
N PHE A 813 -6.55 -35.65 44.31
CA PHE A 813 -5.49 -35.76 45.32
C PHE A 813 -6.01 -35.88 46.76
N LEU A 814 -7.30 -35.67 47.03
CA LEU A 814 -7.89 -36.00 48.33
C LEU A 814 -7.81 -37.50 48.64
N LEU A 815 -7.82 -38.36 47.63
CA LEU A 815 -7.68 -39.82 47.81
C LEU A 815 -6.38 -40.24 48.51
N PRO A 816 -5.18 -39.95 47.92
CA PRO A 816 -3.94 -40.27 48.59
C PRO A 816 -3.79 -39.49 49.90
N SER A 817 -4.33 -38.27 49.98
CA SER A 817 -4.36 -37.47 51.22
C SER A 817 -5.08 -38.21 52.36
N VAL A 818 -6.25 -38.79 52.10
CA VAL A 818 -6.99 -39.60 53.09
C VAL A 818 -6.16 -40.79 53.58
N ILE A 819 -5.56 -41.54 52.66
CA ILE A 819 -4.76 -42.73 53.01
C ILE A 819 -3.56 -42.33 53.89
N LEU A 820 -2.84 -41.28 53.48
CA LEU A 820 -1.67 -40.78 54.19
C LEU A 820 -2.04 -40.21 55.57
N ALA A 821 -3.13 -39.43 55.66
CA ALA A 821 -3.61 -38.86 56.90
C ALA A 821 -4.06 -39.93 57.91
N VAL A 822 -4.79 -40.96 57.48
CA VAL A 822 -5.19 -42.08 58.36
C VAL A 822 -3.97 -42.82 58.91
N LYS A 823 -2.97 -43.10 58.05
CA LYS A 823 -1.75 -43.80 58.48
C LYS A 823 -0.89 -42.93 59.39
N LEU A 824 -0.80 -41.64 59.11
CA LEU A 824 0.00 -40.70 59.89
C LEU A 824 -0.65 -40.37 61.24
N ALA A 825 -1.98 -40.26 61.30
CA ALA A 825 -2.71 -39.96 62.54
C ALA A 825 -2.41 -40.97 63.66
N LYS A 826 -2.14 -42.24 63.32
CA LYS A 826 -1.70 -43.25 64.30
C LYS A 826 -0.41 -42.89 65.01
N TYR A 827 0.49 -42.13 64.38
CA TYR A 827 1.75 -41.71 65.01
C TYR A 827 1.62 -40.48 65.91
N TYR A 828 0.48 -39.77 65.87
CA TYR A 828 0.27 -38.56 66.64
C TYR A 828 -0.78 -38.71 67.76
N ARG A 829 -1.81 -39.55 67.56
CA ARG A 829 -2.86 -39.80 68.56
C ARG A 829 -2.33 -40.57 69.77
N ARG A 830 -2.83 -40.26 70.96
CA ARG A 830 -2.61 -41.07 72.17
C ARG A 830 -3.30 -42.43 71.98
N MET A 831 -2.57 -43.51 72.22
CA MET A 831 -3.07 -44.88 72.11
C MET A 831 -3.52 -45.41 73.47
N ASP A 832 -4.42 -46.38 73.48
CA ASP A 832 -4.90 -47.03 74.70
C ASP A 832 -3.99 -48.20 75.10
N THR A 833 -3.33 -48.84 74.13
CA THR A 833 -2.38 -49.94 74.36
C THR A 833 -1.16 -49.87 73.43
N GLU A 834 -0.03 -50.45 73.85
CA GLU A 834 1.20 -50.55 73.06
C GLU A 834 1.89 -51.91 73.25
N ASP A 835 2.72 -52.33 72.29
CA ASP A 835 3.60 -53.50 72.47
C ASP A 835 4.72 -53.14 73.45
N VAL A 836 4.83 -53.88 74.57
CA VAL A 836 5.99 -53.81 75.47
C VAL A 836 7.11 -54.66 74.87
N TYR A 837 8.18 -54.02 74.40
CA TYR A 837 9.47 -54.69 74.28
C TYR A 837 10.28 -54.31 75.51
N ASP A 838 10.65 -55.29 76.33
CA ASP A 838 11.67 -55.11 77.35
C ASP A 838 12.99 -54.81 76.64
N ASP A 839 13.31 -53.52 76.47
CA ASP A 839 14.69 -53.10 76.28
C ASP A 839 15.43 -53.47 77.57
N ILE A 840 16.16 -54.59 77.53
CA ILE A 840 17.06 -55.03 78.60
C ILE A 840 18.18 -53.99 78.69
N GLU A 841 17.96 -52.94 79.47
CA GLU A 841 19.01 -52.03 79.93
C GLU A 841 19.03 -52.02 81.47
N THR A 842 19.82 -52.97 81.99
CA THR A 842 20.70 -52.84 83.17
C THR A 842 20.12 -52.20 84.43
N ILE A 843 19.65 -53.06 85.34
CA ILE A 843 19.45 -52.74 86.77
C ILE A 843 20.82 -52.52 87.43
N PRO A 844 21.09 -51.40 88.12
CA PRO A 844 22.14 -51.33 89.12
C PRO A 844 21.57 -51.77 90.48
N MET A 845 22.07 -52.89 90.99
CA MET A 845 21.87 -53.37 92.36
C MET A 845 22.37 -52.34 93.39
N LYS A 846 21.54 -51.99 94.38
CA LYS A 846 22.03 -51.62 95.71
C LYS A 846 21.01 -51.89 96.83
N THR A 847 21.35 -52.92 97.62
CA THR A 847 21.19 -53.11 99.07
C THR A 847 19.82 -53.12 99.75
N MET A 848 19.50 -54.35 100.20
CA MET A 848 18.61 -54.84 101.26
C MET A 848 18.34 -53.92 102.46
N GLU A 849 17.09 -53.95 102.96
CA GLU A 849 16.79 -54.20 104.38
C GLU A 849 15.36 -54.78 104.59
N ILE A 850 15.34 -56.05 105.03
CA ILE A 850 14.53 -56.71 106.08
C ILE A 850 13.00 -56.49 106.15
N GLY A 851 12.24 -57.59 106.03
CA GLY A 851 10.92 -57.74 106.69
C GLY A 851 10.02 -58.88 106.19
N ASN A 852 10.22 -60.09 106.75
CA ASN A 852 9.26 -61.20 106.98
C ASN A 852 7.79 -60.75 107.11
N ASN A 853 6.71 -61.49 106.84
CA ASN A 853 6.30 -62.88 106.60
C ASN A 853 4.87 -62.73 105.99
N GLY A 854 4.31 -63.57 105.14
CA GLY A 854 4.02 -64.97 105.38
C GLY A 854 2.73 -65.35 104.62
N TYR A 855 2.83 -66.47 103.91
CA TYR A 855 1.82 -67.36 103.34
C TYR A 855 0.35 -67.19 103.74
N HIS A 856 -0.55 -67.24 102.74
CA HIS A 856 -1.41 -68.42 102.55
C HIS A 856 -2.04 -68.44 101.14
N SER A 857 -1.75 -69.51 100.40
CA SER A 857 -2.49 -69.98 99.24
C SER A 857 -3.58 -70.93 99.69
N GLU A 858 -4.79 -70.83 99.14
CA GLU A 858 -5.55 -72.02 98.76
C GLU A 858 -6.66 -71.72 97.74
N HIS A 859 -6.75 -72.63 96.79
CA HIS A 859 -7.71 -72.71 95.68
C HIS A 859 -9.15 -72.93 96.15
N SER A 860 -10.13 -72.45 95.39
CA SER A 860 -10.95 -73.28 94.47
C SER A 860 -12.38 -72.75 94.25
N GLN A 861 -12.73 -72.72 92.95
CA GLN A 861 -14.02 -73.05 92.32
C GLN A 861 -15.29 -72.23 92.65
N GLY A 862 -15.98 -71.82 91.57
CA GLY A 862 -17.16 -70.96 91.59
C GLY A 862 -18.51 -71.67 91.38
N ILE A 863 -19.38 -70.97 90.62
CA ILE A 863 -20.80 -71.22 90.25
C ILE A 863 -21.79 -70.49 91.24
N PRO A 864 -22.98 -69.96 90.83
CA PRO A 864 -23.23 -68.53 90.54
C PRO A 864 -24.54 -67.93 91.17
N ASN A 865 -24.87 -66.68 90.80
CA ASN A 865 -26.17 -65.96 90.91
C ASN A 865 -26.63 -65.45 92.31
N PRO A 866 -27.56 -64.45 92.42
CA PRO A 866 -28.41 -63.82 91.39
C PRO A 866 -28.50 -62.26 91.40
N MET A 867 -29.22 -61.75 90.41
CA MET A 867 -29.76 -60.39 90.25
C MET A 867 -30.33 -59.75 91.53
N MET A 868 -30.14 -58.43 91.67
CA MET A 868 -31.12 -57.56 92.33
C MET A 868 -31.31 -56.27 91.53
N MET A 869 -32.54 -56.05 91.09
CA MET A 869 -33.03 -54.82 90.46
C MET A 869 -33.25 -53.73 91.51
N SER A 870 -32.89 -52.48 91.18
CA SER A 870 -33.71 -51.31 91.51
C SER A 870 -33.45 -50.18 90.49
N ILE A 871 -34.56 -49.58 90.03
CA ILE A 871 -34.74 -48.54 89.00
C ILE A 871 -35.51 -47.39 89.71
N PRO A 872 -35.67 -46.17 89.18
CA PRO A 872 -34.73 -45.15 88.68
C PRO A 872 -34.87 -43.82 89.46
N THR A 873 -34.02 -42.83 89.19
CA THR A 873 -34.42 -41.42 89.30
C THR A 873 -34.07 -40.68 88.01
N TYR A 874 -35.12 -40.15 87.36
CA TYR A 874 -35.02 -39.07 86.38
C TYR A 874 -34.65 -37.80 87.15
N ASP A 875 -33.66 -37.02 86.68
CA ASP A 875 -33.95 -35.66 86.24
C ASP A 875 -32.86 -35.05 85.36
N THR A 876 -33.35 -34.23 84.44
CA THR A 876 -32.65 -33.45 83.42
C THR A 876 -31.95 -32.23 84.02
N MET A 877 -30.73 -31.86 83.54
CA MET A 877 -30.38 -30.44 83.37
C MET A 877 -29.11 -30.22 82.54
N ASN A 878 -29.29 -29.38 81.53
CA ASN A 878 -28.33 -28.79 80.61
C ASN A 878 -27.19 -28.03 81.31
N ARG A 879 -25.98 -28.08 80.76
CA ARG A 879 -24.91 -27.09 80.99
C ARG A 879 -24.36 -26.58 79.66
N PHE A 880 -24.81 -25.40 79.25
CA PHE A 880 -24.05 -24.48 78.39
C PHE A 880 -23.24 -23.51 79.27
N PRO A 881 -22.07 -23.03 78.81
CA PRO A 881 -21.19 -22.14 79.56
C PRO A 881 -21.67 -20.67 79.56
N ARG A 882 -21.23 -19.94 80.59
CA ARG A 882 -21.56 -18.56 80.95
C ARG A 882 -21.31 -17.55 79.82
N ALA A 883 -22.30 -16.69 79.59
CA ALA A 883 -22.16 -15.38 78.98
C ALA A 883 -21.86 -14.32 80.05
N SER A 884 -20.95 -13.40 79.75
CA SER A 884 -20.61 -12.21 80.53
C SER A 884 -21.58 -11.08 80.18
N ALA A 885 -22.08 -10.36 81.19
CA ALA A 885 -23.06 -9.27 81.07
C ALA A 885 -22.42 -7.91 80.67
N PRO A 886 -23.20 -6.99 80.05
CA PRO A 886 -23.00 -5.53 80.10
C PRO A 886 -24.12 -4.86 80.97
N PRO A 887 -24.30 -3.53 81.05
CA PRO A 887 -23.40 -2.36 80.87
C PRO A 887 -23.46 -1.35 82.06
N ARG A 888 -22.65 -0.27 82.04
CA ARG A 888 -23.13 1.11 82.35
C ARG A 888 -22.16 2.20 81.89
N HIS A 889 -22.77 3.25 81.32
CA HIS A 889 -22.25 4.53 80.83
C HIS A 889 -21.47 5.37 81.86
N ILE A 890 -20.63 6.29 81.37
CA ILE A 890 -20.84 7.77 81.47
C ILE A 890 -19.75 8.57 80.71
N ASP A 891 -20.23 9.55 79.95
CA ASP A 891 -19.69 10.88 79.56
C ASP A 891 -18.51 11.12 78.58
N TRP A 892 -18.89 11.97 77.60
CA TRP A 892 -18.17 12.87 76.66
C TRP A 892 -17.64 12.29 75.35
#